data_AF-A0AAE0GTG4-F1
#
_entry.id   AF-A0AAE0GTG4-F1
#
_cell.length_a   1.000
_cell.length_b   1.000
_cell.length_c   1.000
_cell.angle_alpha   90.00
_cell.angle_beta   90.00
_cell.angle_gamma   90.00
#
_symmetry.space_group_name_H-M   'P 1'
#
loop_
_entity.id
_entity.type
_entity.pdbx_description
1 polymer ?
#
loop_
_entity_poly.entity_id
_entity_poly.type
_entity_poly.pdbx_seq_one_letter_code
_entity_poly.pdbx_strand_id
1 'polypeptide(L)'
;MQAEEAEKEKASIPSSIQVTAQDVHSNQKRAPSEIIHEKVSGCSGGRGLASPDAVPKPSSLKAKDNILPIFLLCTCTLLWAVFTTFSTRNGANSGPNGSNCTGKATEGYFCICPRKTVCATEWHEVVFLMLSRCSAYFDYPLYILLFLTKCHNLRGALYRTHLREWLPVEDLHTIHTLAGTVVSVEVVWHSFWHLLRWGVGGDISFVWSHVTGRSGLVSLFLTSLIAWPMMFHKSRRDIPYGYRKAMHYLSVAWGISICFHAPKMHIGYIMGCAVGCYVLDFIYGYFMAIYFCPTLKMTRIGATAVEIAFEHPPGFVNRGGGYVYICLPWIALSEWHAFSLYKHPTREEHSSICIAVVGDWTRALHAALARPGTHSGWIYGPFPSPFSGATCHPNLIAVASGIGVTPTLGTISQLSTTHKVNVIWMTRDSDLIEYFVRTVSFDDDAWSIIFYTGKTPLLMPEDAFLRNPFLLLIEGRPSLRQDMLDIVAAIENDSLLPVEILQRASKMRSKTFNRSVAEHLQVLLQRATRTYGMSEFYQLALDFSQIEEGADMQCDSTNSEAQYRRKSLDRRPGGMNLYGFVHLILSLEEASGVKMNFDTEFLSAIFSQLDADNSGTLNIVEFEAAIQILKGVTQDVEKPIGQGLENFQKATNVVSQGARVVDLLKKRTIKSTKEEDEQVYLKDWGFMYCGGAAPVVKILKEMEVELGISLKIESFDW
;
A
#
# COMPACT_ATOMS: atom_id res chain seq x y z
N MET A 1 -48.47 -39.04 14.29
CA MET A 1 -49.31 -38.08 13.53
C MET A 1 -48.62 -37.86 12.20
N GLN A 2 -48.79 -38.84 11.31
CA GLN A 2 -49.57 -38.74 10.05
C GLN A 2 -48.83 -37.85 9.04
N ALA A 3 -47.96 -38.42 8.19
CA ALA A 3 -48.25 -39.16 6.94
C ALA A 3 -48.81 -38.18 5.88
N GLU A 4 -48.11 -37.94 4.77
CA GLU A 4 -48.18 -38.66 3.47
C GLU A 4 -47.26 -37.89 2.49
N GLU A 5 -46.69 -38.38 1.38
CA GLU A 5 -46.46 -39.69 0.79
C GLU A 5 -45.53 -39.45 -0.43
N ALA A 6 -44.86 -40.48 -0.92
CA ALA A 6 -43.89 -40.44 -2.01
C ALA A 6 -44.36 -41.32 -3.18
N GLU A 7 -44.11 -40.93 -4.44
CA GLU A 7 -43.93 -41.81 -5.62
C GLU A 7 -43.49 -40.94 -6.82
N LYS A 8 -42.29 -41.08 -7.42
CA LYS A 8 -41.83 -42.03 -8.47
C LYS A 8 -42.78 -42.19 -9.67
N GLU A 9 -42.35 -41.79 -10.88
CA GLU A 9 -42.00 -42.72 -11.99
C GLU A 9 -41.32 -42.01 -13.21
N LYS A 10 -40.69 -42.84 -14.05
CA LYS A 10 -39.63 -42.77 -15.06
C LYS A 10 -39.92 -42.14 -16.45
N ALA A 11 -38.80 -42.00 -17.19
CA ALA A 11 -38.56 -42.12 -18.65
C ALA A 11 -38.92 -40.87 -19.51
N SER A 12 -38.14 -40.44 -20.52
CA SER A 12 -37.36 -41.20 -21.52
C SER A 12 -36.28 -40.34 -22.23
N ILE A 13 -35.20 -40.99 -22.68
CA ILE A 13 -34.15 -40.54 -23.62
C ILE A 13 -34.62 -40.76 -25.09
N PRO A 14 -34.11 -40.02 -26.10
CA PRO A 14 -33.17 -40.59 -27.10
C PRO A 14 -32.05 -39.58 -27.47
N SER A 15 -30.75 -39.88 -27.49
CA SER A 15 -29.91 -40.74 -28.35
C SER A 15 -29.81 -40.36 -29.85
N SER A 16 -28.63 -39.79 -30.19
CA SER A 16 -27.74 -40.07 -31.35
C SER A 16 -28.18 -39.81 -32.80
N ILE A 17 -27.26 -39.26 -33.63
CA ILE A 17 -26.59 -39.97 -34.75
C ILE A 17 -25.50 -39.08 -35.45
N GLN A 18 -24.28 -39.64 -35.49
CA GLN A 18 -23.18 -39.67 -36.50
C GLN A 18 -22.87 -38.44 -37.39
N VAL A 19 -21.66 -37.87 -37.36
CA VAL A 19 -20.34 -38.30 -37.94
C VAL A 19 -20.34 -38.45 -39.47
N THR A 20 -19.59 -37.56 -40.15
CA THR A 20 -18.75 -37.86 -41.33
C THR A 20 -17.55 -36.92 -41.38
N ALA A 21 -16.39 -37.49 -41.73
CA ALA A 21 -15.10 -36.83 -41.97
C ALA A 21 -14.84 -36.66 -43.48
N GLN A 22 -13.70 -36.03 -43.83
CA GLN A 22 -13.10 -35.72 -45.14
C GLN A 22 -13.28 -34.24 -45.57
N ASP A 23 -12.30 -33.49 -46.11
CA ASP A 23 -10.87 -33.67 -46.38
C ASP A 23 -10.31 -32.31 -46.87
N VAL A 24 -8.97 -32.12 -46.76
CA VAL A 24 -8.08 -31.32 -47.64
C VAL A 24 -7.98 -29.76 -47.53
N HIS A 25 -6.72 -29.34 -47.31
CA HIS A 25 -6.02 -28.07 -47.59
C HIS A 25 -6.76 -26.83 -48.11
N SER A 26 -6.53 -25.68 -47.46
CA SER A 26 -5.97 -24.49 -48.12
C SER A 26 -5.42 -23.44 -47.14
N ASN A 27 -4.22 -22.94 -47.45
CA ASN A 27 -3.63 -21.72 -46.92
C ASN A 27 -4.50 -20.50 -47.26
N GLN A 28 -4.75 -19.59 -46.31
CA GLN A 28 -4.75 -18.16 -46.61
C GLN A 28 -4.63 -17.25 -45.37
N LYS A 29 -3.68 -16.31 -45.48
CA LYS A 29 -3.39 -15.18 -44.61
C LYS A 29 -4.67 -14.38 -44.27
N ARG A 30 -4.83 -13.94 -43.01
CA ARG A 30 -5.79 -12.90 -42.63
C ARG A 30 -5.07 -11.64 -42.16
N ALA A 31 -5.36 -10.55 -42.87
CA ALA A 31 -5.04 -9.16 -42.55
C ALA A 31 -6.06 -8.59 -41.54
N PRO A 32 -5.73 -7.48 -40.83
CA PRO A 32 -6.53 -6.94 -39.73
C PRO A 32 -7.76 -6.14 -40.21
N SER A 33 -8.83 -6.22 -39.42
CA SER A 33 -10.14 -5.61 -39.63
C SER A 33 -10.14 -4.08 -39.40
N GLU A 34 -10.69 -3.36 -40.36
CA GLU A 34 -11.04 -1.93 -40.32
C GLU A 34 -12.10 -1.64 -39.25
N ILE A 35 -11.89 -0.57 -38.47
CA ILE A 35 -12.88 0.03 -37.57
C ILE A 35 -13.42 1.29 -38.24
N ILE A 36 -14.75 1.33 -38.38
CA ILE A 36 -15.55 2.36 -39.04
C ILE A 36 -15.60 3.62 -38.17
N HIS A 37 -15.20 4.76 -38.75
CA HIS A 37 -15.41 6.10 -38.21
C HIS A 37 -16.85 6.58 -38.48
N GLU A 38 -17.62 6.84 -37.42
CA GLU A 38 -18.89 7.55 -37.53
C GLU A 38 -18.68 9.05 -37.25
N LYS A 39 -18.90 9.87 -38.29
CA LYS A 39 -18.92 11.33 -38.26
C LYS A 39 -20.22 11.82 -37.59
N VAL A 40 -20.11 12.64 -36.54
CA VAL A 40 -21.22 13.50 -36.12
C VAL A 40 -20.98 14.93 -36.62
N SER A 41 -21.97 15.41 -37.35
CA SER A 41 -22.07 16.64 -38.14
C SER A 41 -22.00 17.93 -37.33
N GLY A 42 -21.30 18.92 -37.88
CA GLY A 42 -21.24 20.28 -37.35
C GLY A 42 -22.47 21.14 -37.66
N CYS A 43 -22.81 22.02 -36.72
CA CYS A 43 -23.61 23.20 -36.94
C CYS A 43 -22.72 24.44 -36.77
N SER A 44 -22.48 25.14 -37.87
CA SER A 44 -21.86 26.46 -37.93
C SER A 44 -22.92 27.54 -37.71
N GLY A 45 -22.70 28.40 -36.71
CA GLY A 45 -23.41 29.67 -36.53
C GLY A 45 -22.46 30.68 -35.89
N GLY A 46 -21.96 31.63 -36.69
CA GLY A 46 -20.95 32.59 -36.27
C GLY A 46 -21.52 33.88 -35.67
N ARG A 47 -20.85 34.40 -34.63
CA ARG A 47 -20.24 35.75 -34.52
C ARG A 47 -20.08 36.16 -33.06
N GLY A 48 -18.90 36.68 -32.73
CA GLY A 48 -18.65 37.44 -31.49
C GLY A 48 -17.24 37.25 -30.95
N LEU A 49 -16.28 38.04 -31.46
CA LEU A 49 -14.97 38.25 -30.84
C LEU A 49 -15.15 38.80 -29.41
N ALA A 50 -14.65 38.08 -28.40
CA ALA A 50 -14.36 38.60 -27.08
C ALA A 50 -13.02 38.00 -26.61
N SER A 51 -12.18 38.84 -26.02
CA SER A 51 -10.77 38.61 -25.66
C SER A 51 -10.44 37.26 -25.00
N PRO A 52 -9.25 36.68 -25.26
CA PRO A 52 -8.74 35.55 -24.52
C PRO A 52 -8.03 36.03 -23.24
N ASP A 53 -8.75 36.67 -22.31
CA ASP A 53 -8.22 37.03 -20.99
C ASP A 53 -9.16 36.52 -19.90
N ALA A 54 -8.97 35.26 -19.52
CA ALA A 54 -9.20 34.67 -18.20
C ALA A 54 -9.29 33.14 -18.32
N VAL A 55 -8.17 32.48 -18.57
CA VAL A 55 -8.04 31.07 -18.21
C VAL A 55 -7.98 31.01 -16.68
N PRO A 56 -8.93 30.36 -15.98
CA PRO A 56 -8.86 30.26 -14.53
C PRO A 56 -7.62 29.45 -14.16
N LYS A 57 -6.72 30.08 -13.39
CA LYS A 57 -5.51 29.45 -12.86
C LYS A 57 -5.88 28.13 -12.14
N PRO A 58 -5.29 26.97 -12.50
CA PRO A 58 -5.42 25.78 -11.67
C PRO A 58 -4.70 26.06 -10.34
N SER A 59 -5.47 26.01 -9.26
CA SER A 59 -5.06 26.33 -7.91
C SER A 59 -4.09 25.27 -7.37
N SER A 60 -2.82 25.63 -7.24
CA SER A 60 -1.78 24.91 -6.48
C SER A 60 -2.00 24.94 -4.95
N LEU A 61 -3.22 25.23 -4.51
CA LEU A 61 -3.58 25.43 -3.10
C LEU A 61 -4.11 24.14 -2.42
N LYS A 62 -4.40 23.06 -3.18
CA LYS A 62 -5.20 21.91 -2.70
C LYS A 62 -4.72 21.20 -1.41
N ALA A 63 -3.43 21.22 -1.07
CA ALA A 63 -2.95 20.59 0.17
C ALA A 63 -3.14 21.48 1.43
N LYS A 64 -2.98 22.80 1.30
CA LYS A 64 -3.36 23.77 2.37
C LYS A 64 -4.87 24.01 2.41
N ASP A 65 -5.58 23.72 1.31
CA ASP A 65 -7.03 23.91 1.16
C ASP A 65 -7.90 22.89 1.88
N ASN A 66 -7.40 21.76 2.39
CA ASN A 66 -8.27 20.83 3.11
C ASN A 66 -8.46 21.24 4.59
N ILE A 67 -7.48 21.94 5.16
CA ILE A 67 -7.53 22.39 6.56
C ILE A 67 -8.29 23.71 6.68
N LEU A 68 -8.15 24.61 5.72
CA LEU A 68 -8.79 25.94 5.75
C LEU A 68 -10.32 25.88 5.84
N PRO A 69 -11.06 25.03 5.10
CA PRO A 69 -12.50 24.85 5.23
C PRO A 69 -12.90 24.26 6.58
N ILE A 70 -12.12 23.31 7.11
CA ILE A 70 -12.36 22.74 8.45
C ILE A 70 -12.20 23.84 9.49
N PHE A 71 -11.13 24.63 9.40
CA PHE A 71 -10.87 25.76 10.29
C PHE A 71 -11.96 26.84 10.16
N LEU A 72 -12.39 27.18 8.94
CA LEU A 72 -13.50 28.10 8.69
C LEU A 72 -14.82 27.58 9.29
N LEU A 73 -15.12 26.29 9.14
CA LEU A 73 -16.32 25.69 9.70
C LEU A 73 -16.29 25.68 11.23
N CYS A 74 -15.14 25.36 11.82
CA CYS A 74 -14.92 25.39 13.27
C CYS A 74 -14.96 26.84 13.82
N THR A 75 -14.42 27.81 13.08
CA THR A 75 -14.50 29.23 13.47
C THR A 75 -15.91 29.81 13.30
N CYS A 76 -16.66 29.43 12.26
CA CYS A 76 -18.06 29.82 12.10
C CYS A 76 -18.94 29.25 13.22
N THR A 77 -18.76 27.99 13.59
CA THR A 77 -19.47 27.37 14.74
C THR A 77 -19.07 28.01 16.06
N LEU A 78 -17.80 28.39 16.23
CA LEU A 78 -17.32 29.17 17.37
C LEU A 78 -17.94 30.57 17.43
N LEU A 79 -17.97 31.31 16.31
CA LEU A 79 -18.58 32.64 16.21
C LEU A 79 -20.09 32.58 16.52
N TRP A 80 -20.77 31.53 16.05
CA TRP A 80 -22.16 31.24 16.41
C TRP A 80 -22.32 30.97 17.91
N ALA A 81 -21.39 30.25 18.54
CA ALA A 81 -21.39 30.02 19.99
C ALA A 81 -21.23 31.33 20.78
N VAL A 82 -20.30 32.20 20.36
CA VAL A 82 -20.12 33.54 20.94
C VAL A 82 -21.39 34.36 20.76
N PHE A 83 -21.92 34.42 19.53
CA PHE A 83 -23.16 35.13 19.26
C PHE A 83 -24.31 34.62 20.13
N THR A 84 -24.55 33.31 20.22
CA THR A 84 -25.65 32.76 21.04
C THR A 84 -25.44 32.89 22.55
N THR A 85 -24.19 32.97 23.01
CA THR A 85 -23.88 33.17 24.44
C THR A 85 -24.06 34.63 24.86
N PHE A 86 -23.79 35.58 23.95
CA PHE A 86 -23.86 37.02 24.23
C PHE A 86 -25.09 37.72 23.66
N SER A 87 -25.79 37.17 22.67
CA SER A 87 -27.05 37.71 22.12
C SER A 87 -28.23 37.50 23.06
N THR A 88 -28.10 36.60 24.04
CA THR A 88 -29.03 36.47 25.17
C THR A 88 -28.92 37.62 26.19
N ARG A 89 -28.46 38.81 25.80
CA ARG A 89 -28.35 39.96 26.71
C ARG A 89 -29.69 40.66 26.85
N ASN A 90 -30.02 40.91 28.11
CA ASN A 90 -31.06 41.81 28.64
C ASN A 90 -32.48 41.24 28.73
N GLY A 91 -32.74 40.57 29.86
CA GLY A 91 -34.09 40.36 30.37
C GLY A 91 -34.50 38.90 30.40
N ALA A 92 -34.57 38.36 31.63
CA ALA A 92 -35.44 37.27 32.06
C ALA A 92 -35.74 36.14 31.06
N ASN A 93 -35.12 34.97 31.27
CA ASN A 93 -35.78 33.71 30.94
C ASN A 93 -35.59 32.71 32.08
N SER A 94 -36.45 32.86 33.08
CA SER A 94 -36.86 31.81 34.00
C SER A 94 -37.58 30.71 33.22
N GLY A 95 -36.85 29.67 32.77
CA GLY A 95 -37.45 28.37 32.47
C GLY A 95 -37.99 27.71 33.76
N PRO A 96 -38.89 26.73 33.70
CA PRO A 96 -39.98 26.50 34.66
C PRO A 96 -39.61 26.20 36.13
N ASN A 97 -38.32 26.05 36.46
CA ASN A 97 -37.82 25.92 37.84
C ASN A 97 -36.75 27.00 38.18
N GLY A 98 -36.78 28.16 37.52
CA GLY A 98 -35.74 29.20 37.53
C GLY A 98 -35.68 30.04 38.82
N SER A 99 -35.39 29.41 39.95
CA SER A 99 -35.21 30.09 41.24
C SER A 99 -33.82 30.73 41.45
N ASN A 100 -32.86 30.55 40.53
CA ASN A 100 -31.45 30.91 40.78
C ASN A 100 -30.99 32.24 40.15
N CYS A 101 -31.79 32.87 39.28
CA CYS A 101 -31.52 34.23 38.78
C CYS A 101 -32.58 35.18 39.36
N THR A 102 -32.47 35.56 40.64
CA THR A 102 -33.47 36.38 41.36
C THR A 102 -33.09 37.87 41.52
N GLY A 103 -32.08 38.35 40.79
CA GLY A 103 -31.68 39.77 40.83
C GLY A 103 -32.58 40.68 39.99
N LYS A 104 -32.94 41.86 40.51
CA LYS A 104 -33.53 42.94 39.70
C LYS A 104 -32.51 43.42 38.67
N ALA A 105 -32.93 43.66 37.43
CA ALA A 105 -32.07 44.11 36.33
C ALA A 105 -31.30 45.43 36.60
N THR A 106 -31.62 46.13 37.69
CA THR A 106 -31.03 47.40 38.11
C THR A 106 -29.70 47.26 38.88
N GLU A 107 -29.26 46.06 39.26
CA GLU A 107 -28.06 45.86 40.10
C GLU A 107 -26.83 45.27 39.36
N GLY A 108 -26.85 45.21 38.02
CA GLY A 108 -25.65 44.83 37.25
C GLY A 108 -25.22 43.36 37.33
N TYR A 109 -26.04 42.47 37.91
CA TYR A 109 -25.75 41.03 37.96
C TYR A 109 -25.85 40.37 36.58
N PHE A 110 -24.79 39.66 36.18
CA PHE A 110 -24.72 38.86 34.97
C PHE A 110 -25.08 37.40 35.29
N CYS A 111 -26.35 37.02 35.10
CA CYS A 111 -26.82 35.64 35.31
C CYS A 111 -27.15 34.95 33.97
N ILE A 112 -26.48 33.85 33.66
CA ILE A 112 -26.76 32.99 32.49
C ILE A 112 -27.15 31.60 33.01
N CYS A 113 -28.44 31.26 32.96
CA CYS A 113 -28.91 29.98 33.51
C CYS A 113 -29.97 29.27 32.64
N PRO A 114 -29.65 28.90 31.39
CA PRO A 114 -30.57 28.17 30.52
C PRO A 114 -30.97 26.79 31.08
N ARG A 115 -30.12 26.18 31.92
CA ARG A 115 -30.39 24.92 32.65
C ARG A 115 -29.41 24.75 33.81
N LYS A 116 -29.78 23.91 34.78
CA LYS A 116 -28.99 23.64 36.01
C LYS A 116 -27.50 23.39 35.74
N THR A 117 -27.17 22.53 34.78
CA THR A 117 -25.76 22.20 34.48
C THR A 117 -24.96 23.30 33.79
N VAL A 118 -25.61 24.35 33.31
CA VAL A 118 -25.04 25.44 32.49
C VAL A 118 -25.43 26.79 33.10
N CYS A 119 -25.55 26.83 34.43
CA CYS A 119 -25.80 28.05 35.19
C CYS A 119 -24.47 28.76 35.49
N ALA A 120 -24.44 30.07 35.34
CA ALA A 120 -23.35 30.94 35.74
C ALA A 120 -23.96 32.19 36.37
N THR A 121 -23.65 32.43 37.63
CA THR A 121 -24.19 33.56 38.42
C THR A 121 -23.16 34.67 38.63
N GLU A 122 -21.89 34.32 38.56
CA GLU A 122 -20.76 35.23 38.74
C GLU A 122 -19.95 35.42 37.45
N TRP A 123 -19.22 36.54 37.35
CA TRP A 123 -18.47 36.90 36.14
C TRP A 123 -17.43 35.84 35.73
N HIS A 124 -16.77 35.21 36.71
CA HIS A 124 -15.76 34.19 36.46
C HIS A 124 -16.40 32.88 36.01
N GLU A 125 -17.57 32.52 36.54
CA GLU A 125 -18.35 31.37 36.06
C GLU A 125 -18.81 31.58 34.61
N VAL A 126 -19.15 32.81 34.23
CA VAL A 126 -19.48 33.17 32.84
C VAL A 126 -18.28 32.97 31.92
N VAL A 127 -17.08 33.37 32.34
CA VAL A 127 -15.84 33.15 31.57
C VAL A 127 -15.57 31.65 31.42
N PHE A 128 -15.66 30.87 32.49
CA PHE A 128 -15.44 29.41 32.44
C PHE A 128 -16.49 28.73 31.55
N LEU A 129 -17.75 29.16 31.64
CA LEU A 129 -18.82 28.68 30.78
C LEU A 129 -18.60 29.04 29.31
N MET A 130 -18.11 30.25 29.03
CA MET A 130 -17.75 30.66 27.67
C MET A 130 -16.66 29.75 27.11
N LEU A 131 -15.57 29.54 27.86
CA LEU A 131 -14.45 28.69 27.43
C LEU A 131 -14.90 27.25 27.18
N SER A 132 -15.75 26.69 28.04
CA SER A 132 -16.25 25.33 27.87
C SER A 132 -17.26 25.20 26.72
N ARG A 133 -18.07 26.23 26.45
CA ARG A 133 -18.98 26.23 25.29
C ARG A 133 -18.22 26.41 23.99
N CYS A 134 -17.23 27.31 23.95
CA CYS A 134 -16.41 27.53 22.76
C CYS A 134 -15.77 26.24 22.27
N SER A 135 -15.17 25.45 23.17
CA SER A 135 -14.60 24.14 22.80
C SER A 135 -15.65 23.14 22.33
N ALA A 136 -16.81 23.07 22.99
CA ALA A 136 -17.88 22.16 22.58
C ALA A 136 -18.38 22.43 21.16
N TYR A 137 -18.61 23.70 20.80
CA TYR A 137 -19.10 24.05 19.46
C TYR A 137 -18.02 23.88 18.38
N PHE A 138 -16.77 24.18 18.72
CA PHE A 138 -15.63 23.96 17.84
C PHE A 138 -15.49 22.48 17.45
N ASP A 139 -15.81 21.57 18.37
CA ASP A 139 -15.73 20.12 18.15
C ASP A 139 -16.84 19.55 17.24
N TYR A 140 -17.97 20.24 17.03
CA TYR A 140 -19.12 19.66 16.31
C TYR A 140 -18.78 19.16 14.90
N PRO A 141 -18.09 19.94 14.04
CA PRO A 141 -17.64 19.45 12.75
C PRO A 141 -16.64 18.30 12.88
N LEU A 142 -15.76 18.35 13.87
CA LEU A 142 -14.72 17.33 14.08
C LEU A 142 -15.34 15.98 14.46
N TYR A 143 -16.38 15.98 15.29
CA TYR A 143 -17.15 14.78 15.64
C TYR A 143 -17.75 14.09 14.42
N ILE A 144 -18.34 14.87 13.49
CA ILE A 144 -18.87 14.33 12.24
C ILE A 144 -17.74 13.71 11.41
N LEU A 145 -16.63 14.44 11.26
CA LEU A 145 -15.48 13.99 10.48
C LEU A 145 -14.87 12.70 11.05
N LEU A 146 -14.78 12.54 12.38
CA LEU A 146 -14.23 11.34 13.00
C LEU A 146 -14.91 10.05 12.55
N PHE A 147 -16.24 10.06 12.39
CA PHE A 147 -17.00 8.89 11.93
C PHE A 147 -17.04 8.80 10.40
N LEU A 148 -17.39 9.89 9.70
CA LEU A 148 -17.57 9.86 8.24
C LEU A 148 -16.28 9.51 7.48
N THR A 149 -15.12 9.94 7.99
CA THR A 149 -13.81 9.60 7.40
C THR A 149 -13.49 8.10 7.45
N LYS A 150 -14.20 7.33 8.29
CA LYS A 150 -14.04 5.88 8.45
C LYS A 150 -15.20 5.05 7.88
N CYS A 151 -16.19 5.70 7.24
CA CYS A 151 -17.19 5.02 6.42
C CYS A 151 -16.56 4.57 5.09
N HIS A 152 -15.92 3.41 5.10
CA HIS A 152 -15.11 2.94 3.98
C HIS A 152 -15.93 2.70 2.70
N ASN A 153 -17.15 2.18 2.81
CA ASN A 153 -17.99 1.89 1.65
C ASN A 153 -18.57 3.17 1.05
N LEU A 154 -19.10 4.06 1.90
CA LEU A 154 -19.58 5.37 1.51
C LEU A 154 -18.46 6.18 0.85
N ARG A 155 -17.25 6.17 1.43
CA ARG A 155 -16.08 6.81 0.82
C ARG A 155 -15.78 6.24 -0.56
N GLY A 156 -15.79 4.92 -0.71
CA GLY A 156 -15.61 4.25 -2.00
C GLY A 156 -16.69 4.62 -3.02
N ALA A 157 -17.95 4.75 -2.58
CA ALA A 157 -19.05 5.18 -3.42
C ALA A 157 -18.91 6.64 -3.84
N LEU A 158 -18.64 7.55 -2.91
CA LEU A 158 -18.42 8.98 -3.17
C LEU A 158 -17.27 9.20 -4.15
N TYR A 159 -16.18 8.45 -4.01
CA TYR A 159 -15.02 8.50 -4.90
C TYR A 159 -15.37 8.21 -6.38
N ARG A 160 -16.43 7.44 -6.63
CA ARG A 160 -16.91 7.10 -7.99
C ARG A 160 -17.87 8.14 -8.57
N THR A 161 -18.21 9.18 -7.81
CA THR A 161 -19.12 10.24 -8.24
C THR A 161 -18.37 11.54 -8.50
N HIS A 162 -19.05 12.51 -9.13
CA HIS A 162 -18.53 13.87 -9.31
C HIS A 162 -18.18 14.58 -7.98
N LEU A 163 -18.68 14.10 -6.84
CA LEU A 163 -18.36 14.67 -5.52
C LEU A 163 -16.87 14.55 -5.17
N ARG A 164 -16.13 13.62 -5.78
CA ARG A 164 -14.67 13.50 -5.58
C ARG A 164 -13.90 14.77 -5.97
N GLU A 165 -14.44 15.59 -6.87
CA GLU A 165 -13.78 16.83 -7.30
C GLU A 165 -13.89 17.93 -6.24
N TRP A 166 -14.86 17.80 -5.33
CA TRP A 166 -15.20 18.78 -4.29
C TRP A 166 -14.76 18.33 -2.90
N LEU A 167 -14.66 17.02 -2.69
CA LEU A 167 -14.31 16.41 -1.42
C LEU A 167 -12.96 15.70 -1.52
N PRO A 168 -12.05 15.85 -0.55
CA PRO A 168 -10.76 15.16 -0.52
C PRO A 168 -10.93 13.71 -0.05
N VAL A 169 -11.69 12.91 -0.80
CA VAL A 169 -12.11 11.54 -0.46
C VAL A 169 -10.89 10.62 -0.29
N GLU A 170 -9.80 10.91 -0.99
CA GLU A 170 -8.54 10.16 -0.97
C GLU A 170 -7.69 10.39 0.28
N ASP A 171 -7.84 11.54 0.97
CA ASP A 171 -7.00 11.93 2.12
C ASP A 171 -7.79 11.98 3.46
N LEU A 172 -8.94 11.30 3.51
CA LEU A 172 -9.78 11.29 4.72
C LEU A 172 -9.09 10.69 5.96
N HIS A 173 -8.05 9.87 5.79
CA HIS A 173 -7.29 9.36 6.94
C HIS A 173 -6.50 10.47 7.65
N THR A 174 -5.86 11.37 6.90
CA THR A 174 -5.13 12.52 7.48
C THR A 174 -6.11 13.43 8.21
N ILE A 175 -7.28 13.68 7.63
CA ILE A 175 -8.35 14.45 8.27
C ILE A 175 -8.81 13.79 9.56
N HIS A 176 -8.98 12.47 9.58
CA HIS A 176 -9.34 11.71 10.78
C HIS A 176 -8.31 11.85 11.90
N THR A 177 -7.03 11.67 11.59
CA THR A 177 -5.95 11.74 12.59
C THR A 177 -5.79 13.15 13.16
N LEU A 178 -5.94 14.17 12.31
CA LEU A 178 -5.98 15.58 12.74
C LEU A 178 -7.18 15.84 13.65
N ALA A 179 -8.38 15.48 13.22
CA ALA A 179 -9.61 15.68 14.00
C ALA A 179 -9.53 14.97 15.35
N GLY A 180 -9.04 13.73 15.40
CA GLY A 180 -8.88 12.96 16.64
C GLY A 180 -7.86 13.55 17.60
N THR A 181 -6.77 14.10 17.07
CA THR A 181 -5.76 14.80 17.87
C THR A 181 -6.34 16.06 18.50
N VAL A 182 -7.03 16.88 17.71
CA VAL A 182 -7.64 18.13 18.17
C VAL A 182 -8.75 17.86 19.19
N VAL A 183 -9.68 16.94 18.89
CA VAL A 183 -10.74 16.52 19.83
C VAL A 183 -10.16 15.96 21.12
N SER A 184 -9.04 15.23 21.07
CA SER A 184 -8.40 14.72 22.29
C SER A 184 -7.92 15.84 23.21
N VAL A 185 -7.51 16.99 22.68
CA VAL A 185 -7.10 18.15 23.48
C VAL A 185 -8.32 18.94 23.94
N GLU A 186 -9.27 19.20 23.03
CA GLU A 186 -10.48 19.98 23.31
C GLU A 186 -11.38 19.31 24.36
N VAL A 187 -11.51 17.98 24.37
CA VAL A 187 -12.29 17.26 25.40
C VAL A 187 -11.70 17.46 26.80
N VAL A 188 -10.36 17.50 26.93
CA VAL A 188 -9.69 17.76 28.21
C VAL A 188 -9.93 19.21 28.63
N TRP A 189 -9.77 20.16 27.70
CA TRP A 189 -10.02 21.58 27.92
C TRP A 189 -11.48 21.86 28.34
N HIS A 190 -12.44 21.32 27.58
CA HIS A 190 -13.87 21.37 27.86
C HIS A 190 -14.19 20.86 29.27
N SER A 191 -13.66 19.68 29.61
CA SER A 191 -13.89 19.05 30.90
C SER A 191 -13.31 19.87 32.05
N PHE A 192 -12.08 20.40 31.89
CA PHE A 192 -11.43 21.23 32.89
C PHE A 192 -12.27 22.45 33.25
N TRP A 193 -12.75 23.21 32.26
CA TRP A 193 -13.54 24.42 32.54
C TRP A 193 -14.92 24.12 33.12
N HIS A 194 -15.57 23.02 32.73
CA HIS A 194 -16.82 22.60 33.37
C HIS A 194 -16.62 22.17 34.83
N LEU A 195 -15.55 21.41 35.12
CA LEU A 195 -15.22 20.99 36.48
C LEU A 195 -14.84 22.16 37.37
N LEU A 196 -14.03 23.10 36.86
CA LEU A 196 -13.66 24.30 37.60
C LEU A 196 -14.89 25.16 37.90
N ARG A 197 -15.77 25.38 36.91
CA ARG A 197 -17.01 26.13 37.13
C ARG A 197 -17.93 25.45 38.14
N TRP A 198 -18.17 24.14 38.01
CA TRP A 198 -19.00 23.42 38.98
C TRP A 198 -18.37 23.38 40.37
N GLY A 199 -17.05 23.31 40.47
CA GLY A 199 -16.34 23.38 41.75
C GLY A 199 -16.50 24.73 42.44
N VAL A 200 -16.28 25.81 41.71
CA VAL A 200 -16.39 27.18 42.24
C VAL A 200 -17.84 27.53 42.58
N GLY A 201 -18.80 27.14 41.75
CA GLY A 201 -20.24 27.38 41.98
C GLY A 201 -20.91 26.44 43.00
N GLY A 202 -20.16 25.55 43.67
CA GLY A 202 -20.72 24.61 44.66
C GLY A 202 -21.55 23.46 44.07
N ASP A 203 -21.52 23.28 42.76
CA ASP A 203 -22.33 22.36 41.96
C ASP A 203 -21.56 21.10 41.49
N ILE A 204 -20.42 20.80 42.10
CA ILE A 204 -19.53 19.69 41.68
C ILE A 204 -20.25 18.33 41.65
N SER A 205 -21.31 18.18 42.45
CA SER A 205 -22.13 16.97 42.46
C SER A 205 -22.75 16.63 41.10
N PHE A 206 -22.89 17.60 40.18
CA PHE A 206 -23.39 17.34 38.82
C PHE A 206 -22.52 16.40 38.01
N VAL A 207 -21.24 16.24 38.38
CA VAL A 207 -20.33 15.27 37.78
C VAL A 207 -20.88 13.85 37.83
N TRP A 208 -21.49 13.43 38.95
CA TRP A 208 -22.05 12.09 39.11
C TRP A 208 -23.58 12.05 39.18
N SER A 209 -24.23 13.13 39.62
CA SER A 209 -25.69 13.16 39.81
C SER A 209 -26.48 13.47 38.53
N HIS A 210 -25.86 14.10 37.53
CA HIS A 210 -26.53 14.52 36.31
C HIS A 210 -26.04 13.73 35.08
N VAL A 211 -26.94 13.49 34.11
CA VAL A 211 -26.61 12.76 32.87
C VAL A 211 -25.45 13.40 32.10
N THR A 212 -25.42 14.73 31.99
CA THR A 212 -24.31 15.50 31.40
C THR A 212 -22.96 15.22 32.07
N GLY A 213 -22.90 15.16 33.41
CA GLY A 213 -21.66 14.84 34.11
C GLY A 213 -21.23 13.39 33.88
N ARG A 214 -22.15 12.43 34.05
CA ARG A 214 -21.85 10.99 33.87
C ARG A 214 -21.38 10.66 32.45
N SER A 215 -22.11 11.12 31.45
CA SER A 215 -21.72 10.96 30.03
C SER A 215 -20.43 11.72 29.70
N GLY A 216 -20.20 12.89 30.29
CA GLY A 216 -18.96 13.65 30.14
C GLY A 216 -17.75 12.88 30.69
N LEU A 217 -17.87 12.30 31.89
CA LEU A 217 -16.84 11.45 32.48
C LEU A 217 -16.55 10.20 31.65
N VAL A 218 -17.59 9.50 31.19
CA VAL A 218 -17.43 8.33 30.30
C VAL A 218 -16.71 8.75 29.03
N SER A 219 -17.12 9.86 28.40
CA SER A 219 -16.52 10.33 27.15
C SER A 219 -15.06 10.75 27.36
N LEU A 220 -14.75 11.47 28.44
CA LEU A 220 -13.38 11.86 28.79
C LEU A 220 -12.46 10.64 28.97
N PHE A 221 -12.94 9.62 29.71
CA PHE A 221 -12.20 8.38 29.91
C PHE A 221 -11.98 7.61 28.60
N LEU A 222 -13.04 7.44 27.80
CA LEU A 222 -12.95 6.74 26.52
C LEU A 222 -12.05 7.47 25.53
N THR A 223 -12.08 8.81 25.45
CA THR A 223 -11.19 9.59 24.58
C THR A 223 -9.71 9.27 24.86
N SER A 224 -9.31 9.16 26.12
CA SER A 224 -7.93 8.79 26.49
C SER A 224 -7.56 7.39 26.00
N LEU A 225 -8.46 6.41 26.11
CA LEU A 225 -8.22 5.04 25.62
C LEU A 225 -8.17 4.96 24.09
N ILE A 226 -8.95 5.79 23.40
CA ILE A 226 -9.08 5.75 21.93
C ILE A 226 -7.93 6.52 21.26
N ALA A 227 -7.65 7.75 21.71
CA ALA A 227 -6.78 8.68 21.01
C ALA A 227 -5.31 8.55 21.43
N TRP A 228 -5.01 8.43 22.73
CA TRP A 228 -3.62 8.48 23.22
C TRP A 228 -2.74 7.31 22.75
N PRO A 229 -3.25 6.06 22.66
CA PRO A 229 -2.49 4.95 22.08
C PRO A 229 -2.14 5.15 20.59
N MET A 230 -2.92 5.95 19.87
CA MET A 230 -2.70 6.26 18.45
C MET A 230 -1.85 7.52 18.26
N MET A 231 -1.97 8.50 19.15
CA MET A 231 -1.38 9.83 19.02
C MET A 231 0.09 9.88 19.47
N PHE A 232 0.41 9.29 20.62
CA PHE A 232 1.75 9.40 21.21
C PHE A 232 2.69 8.33 20.67
N HIS A 233 3.88 8.75 20.22
CA HIS A 233 4.91 7.85 19.70
C HIS A 233 5.29 6.75 20.69
N LYS A 234 5.46 7.09 21.97
CA LYS A 234 5.79 6.12 23.03
C LYS A 234 4.70 5.04 23.14
N SER A 235 3.43 5.43 23.16
CA SER A 235 2.30 4.50 23.23
C SER A 235 2.19 3.62 21.98
N ARG A 236 2.41 4.18 20.77
CA ARG A 236 2.42 3.39 19.53
C ARG A 236 3.51 2.32 19.50
N ARG A 237 4.65 2.60 20.12
CA ARG A 237 5.78 1.67 20.23
C ARG A 237 5.55 0.61 21.30
N ASP A 238 5.03 1.01 22.45
CA ASP A 238 4.97 0.15 23.64
C ASP A 238 3.67 -0.70 23.68
N ILE A 239 2.59 -0.29 23.00
CA ILE A 239 1.31 -1.01 22.95
C ILE A 239 1.18 -1.74 21.60
N PRO A 240 0.98 -3.07 21.60
CA PRO A 240 0.80 -3.83 20.35
C PRO A 240 -0.39 -3.33 19.53
N TYR A 241 -0.26 -3.40 18.20
CA TYR A 241 -1.26 -2.89 17.27
C TYR A 241 -2.67 -3.45 17.52
N GLY A 242 -2.79 -4.75 17.75
CA GLY A 242 -4.08 -5.41 18.01
C GLY A 242 -4.83 -4.76 19.19
N TYR A 243 -4.14 -4.47 20.29
CA TYR A 243 -4.73 -3.78 21.45
C TYR A 243 -5.07 -2.32 21.15
N ARG A 244 -4.19 -1.59 20.46
CA ARG A 244 -4.48 -0.20 20.04
C ARG A 244 -5.75 -0.15 19.21
N LYS A 245 -5.86 -1.02 18.20
CA LYS A 245 -7.02 -1.14 17.32
C LYS A 245 -8.28 -1.53 18.09
N ALA A 246 -8.18 -2.50 19.01
CA ALA A 246 -9.29 -2.92 19.87
C ALA A 246 -9.83 -1.77 20.72
N MET A 247 -8.95 -0.99 21.38
CA MET A 247 -9.36 0.19 22.15
C MET A 247 -9.99 1.27 21.25
N HIS A 248 -9.52 1.41 20.01
CA HIS A 248 -10.07 2.39 19.08
C HIS A 248 -11.52 2.08 18.65
N TYR A 249 -11.95 0.82 18.70
CA TYR A 249 -13.36 0.44 18.49
C TYR A 249 -14.31 0.92 19.60
N LEU A 250 -13.78 1.33 20.76
CA LEU A 250 -14.57 2.01 21.80
C LEU A 250 -15.13 3.36 21.33
N SER A 251 -14.70 3.86 20.17
CA SER A 251 -15.25 5.06 19.51
C SER A 251 -16.76 5.02 19.32
N VAL A 252 -17.36 3.85 19.09
CA VAL A 252 -18.84 3.73 18.98
C VAL A 252 -19.50 4.00 20.34
N ALA A 253 -18.97 3.42 21.42
CA ALA A 253 -19.47 3.68 22.78
C ALA A 253 -19.26 5.16 23.18
N TRP A 254 -18.12 5.73 22.80
CA TRP A 254 -17.84 7.16 22.97
C TRP A 254 -18.85 8.04 22.21
N GLY A 255 -19.12 7.75 20.94
CA GLY A 255 -20.11 8.48 20.14
C GLY A 255 -21.52 8.41 20.74
N ILE A 256 -21.94 7.21 21.17
CA ILE A 256 -23.23 7.01 21.86
C ILE A 256 -23.28 7.83 23.16
N SER A 257 -22.20 7.85 23.95
CA SER A 257 -22.12 8.66 25.18
C SER A 257 -22.32 10.16 24.89
N ILE A 258 -21.69 10.68 23.83
CA ILE A 258 -21.84 12.08 23.41
C ILE A 258 -23.27 12.39 22.96
N CYS A 259 -24.00 11.45 22.33
CA CYS A 259 -25.40 11.66 21.96
C CYS A 259 -26.28 12.06 23.15
N PHE A 260 -25.97 11.56 24.36
CA PHE A 260 -26.70 11.85 25.59
C PHE A 260 -26.07 12.95 26.45
N HIS A 261 -24.96 13.54 26.00
CA HIS A 261 -24.18 14.46 26.83
C HIS A 261 -24.90 15.78 27.13
N ALA A 262 -25.55 16.36 26.12
CA ALA A 262 -26.35 17.56 26.27
C ALA A 262 -27.79 17.34 25.76
N PRO A 263 -28.67 16.67 26.54
CA PRO A 263 -30.00 16.22 26.07
C PRO A 263 -30.93 17.33 25.59
N LYS A 264 -30.72 18.56 26.07
CA LYS A 264 -31.49 19.74 25.66
C LYS A 264 -30.88 20.48 24.46
N MET A 265 -29.81 19.96 23.87
CA MET A 265 -29.13 20.51 22.69
C MET A 265 -29.25 19.54 21.52
N HIS A 266 -28.97 20.04 20.32
CA HIS A 266 -29.03 19.24 19.08
C HIS A 266 -27.89 18.23 18.90
N ILE A 267 -26.96 18.11 19.86
CA ILE A 267 -25.81 17.20 19.75
C ILE A 267 -26.24 15.73 19.58
N GLY A 268 -27.35 15.32 20.20
CA GLY A 268 -27.90 13.97 20.03
C GLY A 268 -28.24 13.64 18.58
N TYR A 269 -28.80 14.60 17.84
CA TYR A 269 -29.10 14.42 16.41
C TYR A 269 -27.83 14.44 15.56
N ILE A 270 -26.94 15.40 15.80
CA ILE A 270 -25.70 15.56 15.03
C ILE A 270 -24.82 14.30 15.17
N MET A 271 -24.52 13.91 16.41
CA MET A 271 -23.72 12.74 16.70
C MET A 271 -24.45 11.45 16.33
N GLY A 272 -25.77 11.38 16.60
CA GLY A 272 -26.59 10.22 16.24
C GLY A 272 -26.59 9.94 14.74
N CYS A 273 -26.69 10.97 13.90
CA CYS A 273 -26.55 10.84 12.45
C CYS A 273 -25.15 10.37 12.05
N ALA A 274 -24.09 10.94 12.62
CA ALA A 274 -22.71 10.56 12.29
C ALA A 274 -22.40 9.09 12.67
N VAL A 275 -22.72 8.69 13.90
CA VAL A 275 -22.58 7.31 14.39
C VAL A 275 -23.49 6.37 13.62
N GLY A 276 -24.74 6.76 13.35
CA GLY A 276 -25.69 5.99 12.56
C GLY A 276 -25.18 5.70 11.15
N CYS A 277 -24.66 6.71 10.45
CA CYS A 277 -24.01 6.55 9.14
C CYS A 277 -22.83 5.56 9.20
N TYR A 278 -21.98 5.65 10.23
CA TYR A 278 -20.87 4.73 10.41
C TYR A 278 -21.32 3.28 10.66
N VAL A 279 -22.33 3.07 11.52
CA VAL A 279 -22.88 1.74 11.79
C VAL A 279 -23.57 1.17 10.56
N LEU A 280 -24.32 1.97 9.80
CA LEU A 280 -24.94 1.54 8.56
C LEU A 280 -23.90 1.19 7.49
N ASP A 281 -22.81 1.95 7.38
CA ASP A 281 -21.68 1.64 6.50
C ASP A 281 -21.02 0.31 6.87
N PHE A 282 -20.83 0.05 8.17
CA PHE A 282 -20.31 -1.21 8.67
C PHE A 282 -21.24 -2.39 8.35
N ILE A 283 -22.55 -2.25 8.60
CA ILE A 283 -23.55 -3.27 8.30
C ILE A 283 -23.55 -3.58 6.80
N TYR A 284 -23.60 -2.55 5.96
CA TYR A 284 -23.50 -2.72 4.52
C TYR A 284 -22.21 -3.46 4.13
N GLY A 285 -21.07 -3.03 4.68
CA GLY A 285 -19.78 -3.68 4.45
C GLY A 285 -19.82 -5.17 4.79
N TYR A 286 -20.31 -5.51 5.98
CA TYR A 286 -20.38 -6.88 6.48
C TYR A 286 -21.24 -7.79 5.61
N PHE A 287 -22.42 -7.32 5.16
CA PHE A 287 -23.35 -8.15 4.40
C PHE A 287 -23.15 -8.12 2.89
N MET A 288 -22.54 -7.06 2.34
CA MET A 288 -22.52 -6.81 0.89
C MET A 288 -21.12 -6.66 0.28
N ALA A 289 -20.09 -6.36 1.07
CA ALA A 289 -18.76 -6.03 0.53
C ALA A 289 -17.63 -6.88 1.12
N ILE A 290 -17.93 -7.80 2.05
CA ILE A 290 -17.01 -8.86 2.47
C ILE A 290 -17.23 -10.09 1.58
N TYR A 291 -16.16 -10.52 0.93
CA TYR A 291 -16.17 -11.67 0.04
C TYR A 291 -15.44 -12.85 0.70
N PHE A 292 -16.07 -14.02 0.67
CA PHE A 292 -15.38 -15.27 0.95
C PHE A 292 -14.61 -15.71 -0.28
N CYS A 293 -13.31 -15.96 -0.12
CA CYS A 293 -12.45 -16.48 -1.17
C CYS A 293 -12.02 -17.90 -0.77
N PRO A 294 -12.55 -18.95 -1.42
CA PRO A 294 -12.20 -20.32 -1.09
C PRO A 294 -10.74 -20.66 -1.44
N THR A 295 -10.19 -19.94 -2.42
CA THR A 295 -8.88 -20.22 -3.04
C THR A 295 -8.04 -18.95 -3.07
N LEU A 296 -7.25 -18.72 -2.03
CA LEU A 296 -6.18 -17.72 -2.01
C LEU A 296 -4.86 -18.44 -2.26
N LYS A 297 -4.24 -18.19 -3.41
CA LYS A 297 -2.93 -18.76 -3.73
C LYS A 297 -1.86 -17.95 -3.00
N MET A 298 -1.07 -18.60 -2.15
CA MET A 298 -0.06 -17.95 -1.32
C MET A 298 1.33 -18.46 -1.65
N THR A 299 2.26 -17.55 -1.83
CA THR A 299 3.66 -17.86 -2.19
C THR A 299 4.59 -17.04 -1.30
N ARG A 300 5.57 -17.69 -0.66
CA ARG A 300 6.65 -16.97 0.03
C ARG A 300 7.55 -16.29 -1.00
N ILE A 301 7.85 -15.02 -0.80
CA ILE A 301 8.88 -14.27 -1.52
C ILE A 301 10.07 -14.13 -0.56
N GLY A 302 10.98 -15.11 -0.63
CA GLY A 302 12.10 -15.23 0.28
C GLY A 302 11.69 -15.32 1.75
N ALA A 303 12.53 -14.78 2.62
CA ALA A 303 12.30 -14.72 4.07
C ALA A 303 11.51 -13.47 4.51
N THR A 304 11.15 -12.59 3.58
CA THR A 304 10.77 -11.21 3.91
C THR A 304 9.35 -10.84 3.49
N ALA A 305 8.74 -11.59 2.57
CA ALA A 305 7.38 -11.30 2.14
C ALA A 305 6.57 -12.55 1.75
N VAL A 306 5.25 -12.38 1.66
CA VAL A 306 4.30 -13.37 1.14
C VAL A 306 3.41 -12.69 0.11
N GLU A 307 3.34 -13.25 -1.09
CA GLU A 307 2.32 -12.90 -2.08
C GLU A 307 1.04 -13.68 -1.78
N ILE A 308 -0.10 -13.00 -1.87
CA ILE A 308 -1.41 -13.64 -1.90
C ILE A 308 -2.11 -13.18 -3.19
N ALA A 309 -2.40 -14.12 -4.06
CA ALA A 309 -3.13 -13.93 -5.30
C ALA A 309 -4.54 -14.56 -5.22
N PHE A 310 -5.53 -13.86 -5.76
CA PHE A 310 -6.92 -14.30 -5.74
C PHE A 310 -7.66 -13.86 -6.99
N GLU A 311 -8.62 -14.69 -7.40
CA GLU A 311 -9.59 -14.36 -8.45
C GLU A 311 -10.63 -13.38 -7.92
N HIS A 312 -11.04 -12.42 -8.75
CA HIS A 312 -12.04 -11.42 -8.39
C HIS A 312 -13.38 -12.11 -8.07
N PRO A 313 -13.90 -11.97 -6.83
CA PRO A 313 -15.24 -12.43 -6.54
C PRO A 313 -16.28 -11.61 -7.32
N PRO A 314 -17.50 -12.14 -7.56
CA PRO A 314 -18.53 -11.42 -8.31
C PRO A 314 -18.79 -10.01 -7.75
N GLY A 315 -18.71 -8.99 -8.60
CA GLY A 315 -18.88 -7.58 -8.21
C GLY A 315 -17.60 -6.90 -7.70
N PHE A 316 -16.48 -7.62 -7.56
CA PHE A 316 -15.19 -7.06 -7.24
C PHE A 316 -14.56 -6.41 -8.47
N VAL A 317 -14.36 -5.10 -8.42
CA VAL A 317 -13.80 -4.32 -9.53
C VAL A 317 -12.49 -3.67 -9.10
N ASN A 318 -11.37 -4.23 -9.55
CA ASN A 318 -10.05 -3.60 -9.39
C ASN A 318 -9.68 -2.80 -10.65
N ARG A 319 -9.57 -1.47 -10.52
CA ARG A 319 -9.15 -0.58 -11.62
C ARG A 319 -7.64 -0.34 -11.67
N GLY A 320 -6.83 -1.19 -11.03
CA GLY A 320 -5.38 -1.05 -10.98
C GLY A 320 -4.90 -0.26 -9.77
N GLY A 321 -5.51 -0.41 -8.59
CA GLY A 321 -5.00 0.27 -7.40
C GLY A 321 -5.94 0.20 -6.22
N GLY A 322 -5.57 0.90 -5.14
CA GLY A 322 -6.30 0.85 -3.89
C GLY A 322 -5.73 -0.19 -2.92
N TYR A 323 -6.54 -0.57 -1.94
CA TYR A 323 -6.18 -1.56 -0.94
C TYR A 323 -7.39 -2.39 -0.53
N VAL A 324 -7.13 -3.55 0.05
CA VAL A 324 -8.14 -4.45 0.62
C VAL A 324 -7.80 -4.77 2.06
N TYR A 325 -8.80 -5.07 2.88
CA TYR A 325 -8.55 -5.78 4.13
C TYR A 325 -8.66 -7.28 3.90
N ILE A 326 -7.72 -8.04 4.46
CA ILE A 326 -7.75 -9.50 4.46
C ILE A 326 -7.93 -10.02 5.88
N CYS A 327 -8.72 -11.08 6.03
CA CYS A 327 -8.81 -11.88 7.24
C CYS A 327 -8.52 -13.34 6.89
N LEU A 328 -7.59 -13.95 7.63
CA LEU A 328 -7.18 -15.35 7.49
C LEU A 328 -7.50 -16.08 8.80
N PRO A 329 -8.69 -16.70 8.93
CA PRO A 329 -9.15 -17.26 10.19
C PRO A 329 -8.24 -18.33 10.80
N TRP A 330 -7.47 -19.03 9.95
CA TRP A 330 -6.51 -20.06 10.34
C TRP A 330 -5.18 -19.50 10.86
N ILE A 331 -4.92 -18.20 10.71
CA ILE A 331 -3.85 -17.46 11.40
C ILE A 331 -4.41 -16.73 12.63
N ALA A 332 -5.47 -15.96 12.43
CA ALA A 332 -6.17 -15.23 13.49
C ALA A 332 -7.64 -15.02 13.10
N LEU A 333 -8.57 -15.54 13.92
CA LEU A 333 -10.01 -15.61 13.62
C LEU A 333 -10.67 -14.27 13.30
N SER A 334 -10.23 -13.17 13.94
CA SER A 334 -10.93 -11.88 13.90
C SER A 334 -10.05 -10.71 13.50
N GLU A 335 -8.82 -10.96 13.02
CA GLU A 335 -7.90 -9.89 12.65
C GLU A 335 -7.98 -9.54 11.16
N TRP A 336 -8.34 -8.27 10.89
CA TRP A 336 -8.39 -7.70 9.55
C TRP A 336 -7.20 -6.77 9.32
N HIS A 337 -6.44 -7.01 8.25
CA HIS A 337 -5.20 -6.30 7.92
C HIS A 337 -5.26 -5.71 6.50
N ALA A 338 -4.85 -4.45 6.32
CA ALA A 338 -5.05 -3.70 5.08
C ALA A 338 -3.82 -3.70 4.16
N PHE A 339 -3.87 -4.34 2.99
CA PHE A 339 -2.75 -4.40 2.06
C PHE A 339 -3.08 -3.75 0.72
N SER A 340 -2.09 -3.07 0.13
CA SER A 340 -2.16 -2.48 -1.20
C SER A 340 -2.39 -3.54 -2.27
N LEU A 341 -3.30 -3.23 -3.18
CA LEU A 341 -3.76 -4.12 -4.24
C LEU A 341 -3.10 -3.75 -5.57
N TYR A 342 -2.57 -4.74 -6.27
CA TYR A 342 -2.13 -4.61 -7.67
C TYR A 342 -2.74 -5.72 -8.52
N LYS A 343 -2.83 -5.50 -9.84
CA LYS A 343 -3.32 -6.53 -10.77
C LYS A 343 -2.33 -7.69 -10.82
N HIS A 344 -2.83 -8.91 -10.88
CA HIS A 344 -1.95 -10.05 -11.06
C HIS A 344 -1.28 -9.93 -12.44
N PRO A 345 0.04 -10.15 -12.54
CA PRO A 345 0.83 -9.88 -13.74
C PRO A 345 0.41 -10.69 -14.98
N THR A 346 0.04 -11.95 -14.79
CA THR A 346 -0.17 -12.91 -15.90
C THR A 346 -1.59 -13.47 -15.97
N ARG A 347 -2.46 -13.10 -15.04
CA ARG A 347 -3.82 -13.67 -14.96
C ARG A 347 -4.82 -12.54 -14.98
N GLU A 348 -5.69 -12.58 -15.98
CA GLU A 348 -6.83 -11.68 -16.05
C GLU A 348 -7.79 -11.95 -14.88
N GLU A 349 -8.54 -10.93 -14.46
CA GLU A 349 -9.47 -10.99 -13.33
C GLU A 349 -8.88 -11.52 -12.02
N HIS A 350 -7.57 -11.37 -11.85
CA HIS A 350 -6.88 -11.67 -10.61
C HIS A 350 -6.21 -10.43 -10.05
N SER A 351 -6.20 -10.34 -8.74
CA SER A 351 -5.44 -9.34 -8.01
C SER A 351 -4.46 -10.01 -7.07
N SER A 352 -3.44 -9.25 -6.67
CA SER A 352 -2.41 -9.71 -5.76
C SER A 352 -2.15 -8.65 -4.70
N ILE A 353 -1.79 -9.15 -3.52
CA ILE A 353 -1.25 -8.35 -2.42
C ILE A 353 0.10 -8.94 -2.03
N CYS A 354 1.05 -8.08 -1.68
CA CYS A 354 2.37 -8.51 -1.22
C CYS A 354 2.59 -8.01 0.21
N ILE A 355 2.79 -8.96 1.11
CA ILE A 355 2.74 -8.78 2.56
C ILE A 355 4.15 -8.90 3.11
N ALA A 356 4.71 -7.83 3.65
CA ALA A 356 6.02 -7.87 4.31
C ALA A 356 5.95 -8.52 5.71
N VAL A 357 6.97 -9.30 6.05
CA VAL A 357 7.12 -9.99 7.34
C VAL A 357 7.72 -9.04 8.36
N VAL A 358 6.86 -8.27 9.03
CA VAL A 358 7.25 -7.20 9.98
C VAL A 358 6.62 -7.33 11.36
N GLY A 359 5.44 -7.96 11.48
CA GLY A 359 4.67 -8.09 12.72
C GLY A 359 4.36 -9.54 13.07
N ASP A 360 3.73 -9.76 14.21
CA ASP A 360 3.46 -11.12 14.71
C ASP A 360 2.51 -11.88 13.78
N TRP A 361 1.45 -11.22 13.30
CA TRP A 361 0.51 -11.81 12.34
C TRP A 361 1.19 -12.16 11.00
N THR A 362 2.03 -11.27 10.46
CA THR A 362 2.71 -11.52 9.18
C THR A 362 3.84 -12.56 9.31
N ARG A 363 4.50 -12.64 10.47
CA ARG A 363 5.43 -13.73 10.81
C ARG A 363 4.71 -15.07 10.92
N ALA A 364 3.55 -15.12 11.57
CA ALA A 364 2.74 -16.34 11.68
C ALA A 364 2.26 -16.81 10.30
N LEU A 365 1.77 -15.89 9.46
CA LEU A 365 1.41 -16.17 8.07
C LEU A 365 2.58 -16.76 7.28
N HIS A 366 3.74 -16.09 7.32
CA HIS A 366 4.93 -16.58 6.63
C HIS A 366 5.32 -17.97 7.14
N ALA A 367 5.46 -18.16 8.46
CA ALA A 367 5.84 -19.43 9.08
C ALA A 367 4.90 -20.59 8.74
N ALA A 368 3.59 -20.34 8.61
CA ALA A 368 2.62 -21.38 8.30
C ALA A 368 2.69 -21.90 6.84
N LEU A 369 3.36 -21.18 5.94
CA LEU A 369 3.45 -21.52 4.52
C LEU A 369 4.78 -22.22 4.15
N ALA A 370 4.98 -23.48 4.53
CA ALA A 370 6.24 -24.19 4.19
C ALA A 370 6.49 -24.34 2.67
N ARG A 371 5.42 -24.46 1.89
CA ARG A 371 5.42 -24.55 0.41
C ARG A 371 4.33 -23.62 -0.15
N PRO A 372 4.39 -23.22 -1.43
CA PRO A 372 3.27 -22.52 -2.06
C PRO A 372 1.98 -23.32 -1.87
N GLY A 373 0.95 -22.65 -1.38
CA GLY A 373 -0.26 -23.31 -0.91
C GLY A 373 -1.52 -22.51 -1.25
N THR A 374 -2.65 -23.18 -1.18
CA THR A 374 -3.97 -22.57 -1.34
C THR A 374 -4.71 -22.65 -0.03
N HIS A 375 -5.15 -21.51 0.48
CA HIS A 375 -5.95 -21.44 1.70
C HIS A 375 -7.20 -20.59 1.46
N SER A 376 -8.24 -20.80 2.26
CA SER A 376 -9.40 -19.93 2.26
C SER A 376 -9.16 -18.68 3.11
N GLY A 377 -9.91 -17.63 2.81
CA GLY A 377 -9.88 -16.38 3.58
C GLY A 377 -10.99 -15.44 3.16
N TRP A 378 -10.96 -14.25 3.75
CA TRP A 378 -11.97 -13.21 3.50
C TRP A 378 -11.30 -11.94 3.01
N ILE A 379 -11.90 -11.31 2.02
CA ILE A 379 -11.44 -10.07 1.42
C ILE A 379 -12.54 -9.01 1.58
N TYR A 380 -12.16 -7.85 2.08
CA TYR A 380 -13.04 -6.70 2.23
C TYR A 380 -12.49 -5.52 1.43
N GLY A 381 -13.25 -5.03 0.45
CA GLY A 381 -12.82 -3.99 -0.48
C GLY A 381 -13.15 -4.33 -1.95
N PRO A 382 -12.52 -3.67 -2.93
CA PRO A 382 -11.37 -2.77 -2.79
C PRO A 382 -11.76 -1.34 -2.39
N PHE A 383 -10.87 -0.66 -1.67
CA PHE A 383 -11.01 0.73 -1.24
C PHE A 383 -10.04 1.66 -1.96
N PRO A 384 -10.44 2.92 -2.22
CA PRO A 384 -9.55 3.90 -2.87
C PRO A 384 -8.34 4.21 -1.98
N SER A 385 -7.18 4.32 -2.63
CA SER A 385 -5.91 4.76 -2.00
C SER A 385 -5.68 6.25 -2.23
N PRO A 386 -4.83 6.92 -1.43
CA PRO A 386 -4.32 8.26 -1.74
C PRO A 386 -3.72 8.36 -3.16
N PHE A 387 -3.08 7.29 -3.64
CA PHE A 387 -2.49 7.20 -4.98
C PHE A 387 -3.55 7.17 -6.09
N SER A 388 -4.80 6.83 -5.78
CA SER A 388 -5.91 6.89 -6.74
C SER A 388 -6.22 8.33 -7.18
N GLY A 389 -5.79 9.34 -6.42
CA GLY A 389 -5.87 10.75 -6.82
C GLY A 389 -4.78 11.21 -7.81
N ALA A 390 -3.85 10.32 -8.21
CA ALA A 390 -2.72 10.69 -9.06
C ALA A 390 -3.09 11.07 -10.51
N THR A 391 -4.33 10.82 -10.95
CA THR A 391 -4.84 11.15 -12.30
C THR A 391 -4.84 12.65 -12.63
N CYS A 392 -4.50 13.52 -11.69
CA CYS A 392 -4.56 14.96 -11.88
C CYS A 392 -3.34 15.54 -12.62
N HIS A 393 -2.25 14.79 -12.78
CA HIS A 393 -0.99 15.30 -13.35
C HIS A 393 -0.47 14.30 -14.39
N PRO A 394 -0.26 14.70 -15.66
CA PRO A 394 0.15 13.80 -16.74
C PRO A 394 1.53 13.15 -16.52
N ASN A 395 2.43 13.81 -15.79
CA ASN A 395 3.74 13.30 -15.44
C ASN A 395 3.81 13.02 -13.93
N LEU A 396 4.22 11.82 -13.56
CA LEU A 396 4.27 11.38 -12.17
C LEU A 396 5.67 10.90 -11.81
N ILE A 397 6.12 11.21 -10.58
CA ILE A 397 7.27 10.55 -9.94
C ILE A 397 6.78 9.82 -8.70
N ALA A 398 6.76 8.49 -8.79
CA ALA A 398 6.45 7.59 -7.70
C ALA A 398 7.73 7.13 -6.99
N VAL A 399 7.93 7.61 -5.78
CA VAL A 399 9.03 7.19 -4.92
C VAL A 399 8.56 6.06 -4.00
N ALA A 400 9.31 4.97 -3.91
CA ALA A 400 8.93 3.81 -3.11
C ALA A 400 10.10 3.31 -2.27
N SER A 401 9.82 2.79 -1.06
CA SER A 401 10.83 2.13 -0.24
C SER A 401 10.40 0.74 0.24
N GLY A 402 11.25 -0.26 0.02
CA GLY A 402 10.98 -1.66 0.37
C GLY A 402 9.69 -2.17 -0.29
N ILE A 403 8.81 -2.76 0.52
CA ILE A 403 7.49 -3.24 0.07
C ILE A 403 6.54 -2.12 -0.39
N GLY A 404 6.84 -0.85 -0.05
CA GLY A 404 6.05 0.32 -0.46
C GLY A 404 6.02 0.59 -1.97
N VAL A 405 6.61 -0.28 -2.80
CA VAL A 405 6.44 -0.25 -4.25
C VAL A 405 5.05 -0.72 -4.69
N THR A 406 4.34 -1.50 -3.86
CA THR A 406 3.06 -2.12 -4.26
C THR A 406 1.97 -1.14 -4.68
N PRO A 407 1.74 0.03 -4.03
CA PRO A 407 0.79 1.01 -4.56
C PRO A 407 1.25 1.60 -5.90
N THR A 408 2.55 1.85 -6.06
CA THR A 408 3.15 2.34 -7.31
C THR A 408 2.88 1.39 -8.47
N LEU A 409 3.02 0.08 -8.26
CA LEU A 409 2.73 -0.92 -9.29
C LEU A 409 1.24 -0.93 -9.69
N GLY A 410 0.34 -0.70 -8.72
CA GLY A 410 -1.05 -0.39 -9.01
C GLY A 410 -1.15 0.82 -9.95
N THR A 411 -0.60 1.96 -9.53
CA THR A 411 -0.64 3.20 -10.31
C THR A 411 -0.11 3.04 -11.73
N ILE A 412 1.00 2.33 -11.94
CA ILE A 412 1.53 2.01 -13.28
C ILE A 412 0.48 1.25 -14.09
N SER A 413 -0.05 0.15 -13.54
CA SER A 413 -1.08 -0.67 -14.20
C SER A 413 -2.36 0.09 -14.54
N GLN A 414 -2.66 1.14 -13.78
CA GLN A 414 -3.84 1.99 -14.00
C GLN A 414 -3.58 3.11 -15.02
N LEU A 415 -2.40 3.72 -15.02
CA LEU A 415 -2.16 5.02 -15.66
C LEU A 415 -1.12 5.02 -16.78
N SER A 416 -0.25 4.01 -16.92
CA SER A 416 0.85 4.04 -17.89
C SER A 416 0.41 4.21 -19.35
N THR A 417 -0.84 3.91 -19.68
CA THR A 417 -1.41 4.13 -21.01
C THR A 417 -1.79 5.59 -21.30
N THR A 418 -1.87 6.43 -20.27
CA THR A 418 -2.38 7.82 -20.35
C THR A 418 -1.46 8.84 -19.70
N HIS A 419 -0.52 8.40 -18.87
CA HIS A 419 0.37 9.22 -18.06
C HIS A 419 1.77 8.60 -18.08
N LYS A 420 2.80 9.41 -17.89
CA LYS A 420 4.17 8.91 -17.68
C LYS A 420 4.41 8.68 -16.20
N VAL A 421 4.56 7.42 -15.79
CA VAL A 421 4.76 7.05 -14.39
C VAL A 421 6.23 6.72 -14.13
N ASN A 422 7.01 7.73 -13.79
CA ASN A 422 8.41 7.56 -13.42
C ASN A 422 8.51 6.97 -12.00
N VAL A 423 9.48 6.07 -11.78
CA VAL A 423 9.64 5.35 -10.52
C VAL A 423 11.04 5.54 -9.97
N ILE A 424 11.14 5.86 -8.68
CA ILE A 424 12.37 5.73 -7.90
C ILE A 424 12.11 4.74 -6.78
N TRP A 425 12.58 3.51 -6.94
CA TRP A 425 12.38 2.46 -5.95
C TRP A 425 13.66 2.14 -5.20
N MET A 426 13.64 2.29 -3.88
CA MET A 426 14.78 1.98 -3.02
C MET A 426 14.48 0.72 -2.20
N THR A 427 15.30 -0.30 -2.33
CA THR A 427 15.12 -1.52 -1.54
C THR A 427 16.44 -2.17 -1.20
N ARG A 428 16.48 -2.85 -0.06
CA ARG A 428 17.60 -3.70 0.38
C ARG A 428 17.33 -5.18 0.09
N ASP A 429 16.12 -5.49 -0.32
CA ASP A 429 15.60 -6.83 -0.45
C ASP A 429 15.75 -7.30 -1.89
N SER A 430 16.56 -8.35 -2.08
CA SER A 430 16.79 -8.97 -3.38
C SER A 430 15.57 -9.74 -3.87
N ASP A 431 14.85 -10.42 -2.97
CA ASP A 431 13.69 -11.24 -3.31
C ASP A 431 12.55 -10.40 -3.88
N LEU A 432 12.33 -9.20 -3.31
CA LEU A 432 11.34 -8.27 -3.84
C LEU A 432 11.70 -7.76 -5.24
N ILE A 433 12.97 -7.36 -5.49
CA ILE A 433 13.39 -6.86 -6.81
C ILE A 433 13.13 -7.92 -7.86
N GLU A 434 13.63 -9.13 -7.63
CA GLU A 434 13.57 -10.17 -8.64
C GLU A 434 12.16 -10.66 -8.88
N TYR A 435 11.34 -10.74 -7.82
CA TYR A 435 9.93 -11.02 -7.96
C TYR A 435 9.23 -9.94 -8.82
N PHE A 436 9.35 -8.65 -8.49
CA PHE A 436 8.62 -7.59 -9.19
C PHE A 436 9.14 -7.30 -10.60
N VAL A 437 10.46 -7.36 -10.83
CA VAL A 437 11.05 -7.19 -12.17
C VAL A 437 10.66 -8.34 -13.10
N ARG A 438 10.49 -9.56 -12.56
CA ARG A 438 10.04 -10.73 -13.33
C ARG A 438 8.54 -10.70 -13.61
N THR A 439 7.76 -10.20 -12.66
CA THR A 439 6.30 -10.30 -12.71
C THR A 439 5.64 -9.08 -13.33
N VAL A 440 6.08 -7.86 -13.01
CA VAL A 440 5.36 -6.65 -13.38
C VAL A 440 6.08 -5.91 -14.51
N SER A 441 5.30 -5.37 -15.46
CA SER A 441 5.79 -4.43 -16.47
C SER A 441 5.87 -3.03 -15.88
N PHE A 442 7.06 -2.44 -15.92
CA PHE A 442 7.24 -1.01 -15.70
C PHE A 442 6.80 -0.23 -16.94
N ASP A 443 6.63 1.08 -16.79
CA ASP A 443 6.30 1.97 -17.89
C ASP A 443 7.44 1.99 -18.92
N ASP A 444 7.12 1.79 -20.20
CA ASP A 444 8.10 1.73 -21.29
C ASP A 444 8.41 3.13 -21.86
N ASP A 445 7.68 4.17 -21.43
CA ASP A 445 7.86 5.57 -21.84
C ASP A 445 8.25 6.50 -20.66
N ALA A 446 8.57 5.92 -19.50
CA ALA A 446 8.95 6.66 -18.29
C ALA A 446 10.12 6.00 -17.54
N TRP A 447 10.94 6.80 -16.87
CA TRP A 447 12.13 6.33 -16.17
C TRP A 447 11.79 5.54 -14.91
N SER A 448 12.21 4.29 -14.83
CA SER A 448 12.07 3.43 -13.65
C SER A 448 13.43 3.06 -13.09
N ILE A 449 13.84 3.69 -11.99
CA ILE A 449 15.17 3.53 -11.39
C ILE A 449 15.07 2.75 -10.07
N ILE A 450 15.65 1.56 -10.04
CA ILE A 450 15.74 0.68 -8.88
C ILE A 450 17.10 0.88 -8.20
N PHE A 451 17.10 1.44 -7.00
CA PHE A 451 18.26 1.58 -6.13
C PHE A 451 18.36 0.40 -5.17
N TYR A 452 19.27 -0.53 -5.48
CA TYR A 452 19.57 -1.67 -4.64
C TYR A 452 20.60 -1.30 -3.57
N THR A 453 20.16 -1.34 -2.31
CA THR A 453 20.97 -0.99 -1.12
C THR A 453 21.35 -2.21 -0.28
N GLY A 454 20.98 -3.41 -0.74
CA GLY A 454 21.28 -4.66 -0.06
C GLY A 454 22.68 -5.18 -0.38
N LYS A 455 23.08 -6.21 0.37
CA LYS A 455 24.38 -6.88 0.18
C LYS A 455 24.25 -8.21 -0.57
N THR A 456 23.03 -8.71 -0.73
CA THR A 456 22.77 -10.00 -1.36
C THR A 456 22.95 -9.87 -2.87
N PRO A 457 23.72 -10.73 -3.53
CA PRO A 457 23.78 -10.72 -4.98
C PRO A 457 22.40 -11.01 -5.57
N LEU A 458 21.97 -10.22 -6.56
CA LEU A 458 20.73 -10.43 -7.29
C LEU A 458 20.88 -11.62 -8.25
N LEU A 459 19.80 -12.36 -8.46
CA LEU A 459 19.70 -13.54 -9.32
C LEU A 459 18.41 -13.50 -10.13
N MET A 460 18.44 -12.83 -11.27
CA MET A 460 17.29 -12.67 -12.16
C MET A 460 17.73 -12.61 -13.63
N PRO A 461 16.84 -12.94 -14.58
CA PRO A 461 17.14 -12.83 -16.00
C PRO A 461 17.28 -11.35 -16.42
N GLU A 462 18.10 -11.11 -17.44
CA GLU A 462 18.35 -9.78 -17.97
C GLU A 462 17.21 -9.25 -18.85
N ASP A 463 16.27 -10.12 -19.25
CA ASP A 463 15.29 -9.84 -20.29
C ASP A 463 14.45 -8.58 -20.05
N ALA A 464 14.09 -8.29 -18.79
CA ALA A 464 13.32 -7.09 -18.46
C ALA A 464 14.08 -5.80 -18.79
N PHE A 465 15.39 -5.77 -18.55
CA PHE A 465 16.27 -4.63 -18.82
C PHE A 465 16.67 -4.52 -20.30
N LEU A 466 16.63 -5.65 -21.02
CA LEU A 466 16.82 -5.66 -22.48
C LEU A 466 15.57 -5.14 -23.21
N ARG A 467 14.38 -5.47 -22.72
CA ARG A 467 13.11 -5.02 -23.29
C ARG A 467 12.81 -3.55 -22.99
N ASN A 468 13.10 -3.09 -21.78
CA ASN A 468 12.81 -1.72 -21.36
C ASN A 468 14.11 -0.95 -21.08
N PRO A 469 14.53 -0.02 -21.97
CA PRO A 469 15.75 0.77 -21.79
C PRO A 469 15.63 1.86 -20.71
N PHE A 470 14.40 2.18 -20.27
CA PHE A 470 14.12 3.15 -19.21
C PHE A 470 14.11 2.51 -17.81
N LEU A 471 14.20 1.18 -17.72
CA LEU A 471 14.37 0.44 -16.48
C LEU A 471 15.85 0.34 -16.12
N LEU A 472 16.25 1.00 -15.04
CA LEU A 472 17.63 1.03 -14.55
C LEU A 472 17.75 0.36 -13.18
N LEU A 473 18.83 -0.40 -13.00
CA LEU A 473 19.21 -0.99 -11.71
C LEU A 473 20.55 -0.40 -11.27
N ILE A 474 20.58 0.18 -10.07
CA ILE A 474 21.73 0.93 -9.56
C ILE A 474 22.08 0.46 -8.15
N GLU A 475 23.36 0.26 -7.87
CA GLU A 475 23.86 -0.02 -6.52
C GLU A 475 23.96 1.27 -5.68
N GLY A 476 23.56 1.17 -4.41
CA GLY A 476 23.66 2.22 -3.41
C GLY A 476 22.39 3.05 -3.23
N ARG A 477 22.49 4.11 -2.43
CA ARG A 477 21.37 5.02 -2.16
C ARG A 477 21.23 6.06 -3.28
N PRO A 478 20.01 6.55 -3.54
CA PRO A 478 19.80 7.67 -4.44
C PRO A 478 20.26 8.98 -3.82
N SER A 479 20.68 9.91 -4.67
CA SER A 479 20.70 11.33 -4.37
C SER A 479 19.31 11.88 -4.67
N LEU A 480 18.31 11.45 -3.90
CA LEU A 480 16.88 11.51 -4.25
C LEU A 480 16.45 12.82 -4.91
N ARG A 481 16.83 13.96 -4.31
CA ARG A 481 16.52 15.28 -4.85
C ARG A 481 17.09 15.49 -6.26
N GLN A 482 18.37 15.18 -6.45
CA GLN A 482 19.03 15.34 -7.74
C GLN A 482 18.46 14.35 -8.77
N ASP A 483 18.29 13.09 -8.39
CA ASP A 483 17.75 12.05 -9.27
C ASP A 483 16.33 12.40 -9.76
N MET A 484 15.47 12.97 -8.90
CA MET A 484 14.15 13.45 -9.29
C MET A 484 14.23 14.64 -10.27
N LEU A 485 15.09 15.61 -10.02
CA LEU A 485 15.27 16.76 -10.93
C LEU A 485 15.84 16.31 -12.29
N ASP A 486 16.71 15.31 -12.29
CA ASP A 486 17.27 14.72 -13.51
C ASP A 486 16.21 13.99 -14.32
N ILE A 487 15.27 13.28 -13.68
CA ILE A 487 14.10 12.69 -14.36
C ILE A 487 13.21 13.77 -14.98
N VAL A 488 12.89 14.84 -14.23
CA VAL A 488 12.09 15.95 -14.76
C VAL A 488 12.77 16.56 -15.98
N ALA A 489 14.06 16.87 -15.89
CA ALA A 489 14.82 17.41 -17.01
C ALA A 489 14.91 16.44 -18.19
N ALA A 490 15.06 15.14 -17.94
CA ALA A 490 15.11 14.13 -18.99
C ALA A 490 13.80 14.07 -19.77
N ILE A 491 12.65 14.01 -19.08
CA ILE A 491 11.33 13.91 -19.70
C ILE A 491 10.94 15.19 -20.44
N GLU A 492 11.15 16.37 -19.83
CA GLU A 492 10.76 17.66 -20.44
C GLU A 492 11.59 18.00 -21.69
N ASN A 493 12.85 17.55 -21.74
CA ASN A 493 13.73 17.81 -22.87
C ASN A 493 13.83 16.64 -23.86
N ASP A 494 13.03 15.58 -23.67
CA ASP A 494 13.12 14.32 -24.43
C ASP A 494 14.57 13.82 -24.56
N SER A 495 15.25 13.78 -23.42
CA SER A 495 16.69 13.50 -23.32
C SER A 495 16.98 12.34 -22.37
N LEU A 496 18.18 11.77 -22.50
CA LEU A 496 18.65 10.73 -21.58
C LEU A 496 18.97 11.30 -20.20
N LEU A 497 18.92 10.44 -19.19
CA LEU A 497 19.44 10.75 -17.86
C LEU A 497 20.94 11.08 -17.89
N PRO A 498 21.47 11.82 -16.90
CA PRO A 498 22.88 12.14 -16.80
C PRO A 498 23.79 10.92 -16.93
N VAL A 499 24.95 11.12 -17.57
CA VAL A 499 25.92 10.06 -17.88
C VAL A 499 26.37 9.33 -16.61
N GLU A 500 26.48 10.02 -15.48
CA GLU A 500 26.87 9.44 -14.20
C GLU A 500 25.88 8.37 -13.72
N ILE A 501 24.57 8.61 -13.87
CA ILE A 501 23.51 7.65 -13.51
C ILE A 501 23.57 6.44 -14.43
N LEU A 502 23.72 6.68 -15.75
CA LEU A 502 23.81 5.62 -16.75
C LEU A 502 25.07 4.73 -16.54
N GLN A 503 26.20 5.33 -16.19
CA GLN A 503 27.44 4.60 -15.87
C GLN A 503 27.28 3.72 -14.61
N ARG A 504 26.61 4.23 -13.57
CA ARG A 504 26.31 3.45 -12.37
C ARG A 504 25.39 2.26 -12.69
N ALA A 505 24.39 2.47 -13.55
CA ALA A 505 23.51 1.40 -14.00
C ALA A 505 24.26 0.34 -14.81
N SER A 506 25.13 0.76 -15.74
CA SER A 506 25.99 -0.15 -16.53
C SER A 506 26.91 -0.99 -15.64
N LYS A 507 27.53 -0.39 -14.62
CA LYS A 507 28.36 -1.10 -13.65
C LYS A 507 27.56 -2.17 -12.88
N MET A 508 26.36 -1.83 -12.41
CA MET A 508 25.49 -2.76 -11.69
C MET A 508 24.99 -3.89 -12.58
N ARG A 509 24.67 -3.58 -13.83
CA ARG A 509 24.28 -4.55 -14.86
C ARG A 509 25.39 -5.57 -15.10
N SER A 510 26.63 -5.11 -15.35
CA SER A 510 27.79 -5.99 -15.52
C SER A 510 28.02 -6.89 -14.29
N LYS A 511 27.95 -6.34 -13.08
CA LYS A 511 28.07 -7.10 -11.82
C LYS A 511 26.97 -8.16 -11.62
N THR A 512 25.79 -7.92 -12.16
CA THR A 512 24.62 -8.78 -11.95
C THR A 512 24.54 -9.91 -12.96
N PHE A 513 24.73 -9.60 -14.24
CA PHE A 513 24.47 -10.53 -15.34
C PHE A 513 25.74 -11.16 -15.93
N ASN A 514 26.93 -10.58 -15.72
CA ASN A 514 28.19 -11.10 -16.25
C ASN A 514 28.96 -11.91 -15.19
N ARG A 515 28.34 -12.97 -14.65
CA ARG A 515 28.97 -13.89 -13.68
C ARG A 515 29.31 -15.22 -14.34
N SER A 516 30.35 -15.87 -13.82
CA SER A 516 30.68 -17.26 -14.16
C SER A 516 29.62 -18.25 -13.66
N VAL A 517 29.62 -19.47 -14.20
CA VAL A 517 28.70 -20.55 -13.77
C VAL A 517 28.89 -20.88 -12.28
N ALA A 518 30.12 -20.87 -11.79
CA ALA A 518 30.42 -21.13 -10.38
C ALA A 518 29.86 -20.03 -9.45
N GLU A 519 30.02 -18.76 -9.82
CA GLU A 519 29.45 -17.63 -9.05
C GLU A 519 27.92 -17.66 -9.06
N HIS A 520 27.29 -18.05 -10.18
CA HIS A 520 25.84 -18.24 -10.24
C HIS A 520 25.36 -19.34 -9.29
N LEU A 521 26.02 -20.50 -9.29
CA LEU A 521 25.72 -21.59 -8.37
C LEU A 521 25.86 -21.16 -6.91
N GLN A 522 26.93 -20.42 -6.58
CA GLN A 522 27.17 -19.90 -5.24
C GLN A 522 26.02 -18.99 -4.78
N VAL A 523 25.59 -18.05 -5.62
CA VAL A 523 24.48 -17.14 -5.30
C VAL A 523 23.17 -17.91 -5.15
N LEU A 524 22.90 -18.88 -6.03
CA LEU A 524 21.71 -19.73 -5.97
C LEU A 524 21.63 -20.50 -4.64
N LEU A 525 22.72 -21.14 -4.22
CA LEU A 525 22.79 -21.89 -2.96
C LEU A 525 22.76 -20.97 -1.72
N GLN A 526 23.44 -19.84 -1.78
CA GLN A 526 23.38 -18.83 -0.73
C GLN A 526 21.94 -18.34 -0.52
N ARG A 527 21.17 -18.23 -1.62
CA ARG A 527 19.75 -17.87 -1.55
C ARG A 527 18.89 -18.99 -0.99
N ALA A 528 19.02 -20.21 -1.50
CA ALA A 528 18.23 -21.35 -1.06
C ALA A 528 18.32 -21.56 0.46
N THR A 529 19.53 -21.43 1.02
CA THR A 529 19.79 -21.59 2.46
C THR A 529 19.31 -20.44 3.34
N ARG A 530 18.89 -19.32 2.75
CA ARG A 530 18.21 -18.24 3.48
C ARG A 530 16.69 -18.42 3.46
N THR A 531 16.17 -19.02 2.40
CA THR A 531 14.74 -19.26 2.23
C THR A 531 14.29 -20.49 3.03
N TYR A 532 15.08 -21.55 3.04
CA TYR A 532 14.79 -22.81 3.69
C TYR A 532 15.74 -23.04 4.86
N GLY A 533 15.20 -23.54 5.99
CA GLY A 533 16.05 -24.07 7.06
C GLY A 533 16.85 -25.28 6.57
N MET A 534 18.03 -25.56 7.15
CA MET A 534 18.89 -26.65 6.66
C MET A 534 18.16 -28.01 6.60
N SER A 535 17.34 -28.32 7.60
CA SER A 535 16.53 -29.54 7.63
C SER A 535 15.45 -29.57 6.55
N GLU A 536 14.80 -28.43 6.26
CA GLU A 536 13.82 -28.31 5.18
C GLU A 536 14.49 -28.46 3.82
N PHE A 537 15.67 -27.85 3.67
CA PHE A 537 16.43 -27.88 2.42
C PHE A 537 16.96 -29.27 2.11
N TYR A 538 17.48 -29.97 3.13
CA TYR A 538 17.87 -31.37 3.01
C TYR A 538 16.68 -32.27 2.71
N GLN A 539 15.51 -32.05 3.33
CA GLN A 539 14.30 -32.83 3.00
C GLN A 539 13.81 -32.61 1.57
N LEU A 540 13.83 -31.37 1.08
CA LEU A 540 13.53 -31.08 -0.32
C LEU A 540 14.46 -31.87 -1.25
N ALA A 541 15.73 -32.00 -0.88
CA ALA A 541 16.72 -32.74 -1.65
C ALA A 541 16.50 -34.27 -1.60
N LEU A 542 16.12 -34.80 -0.44
CA LEU A 542 15.74 -36.21 -0.28
C LEU A 542 14.49 -36.58 -1.07
N ASP A 543 13.48 -35.70 -1.10
CA ASP A 543 12.25 -35.90 -1.87
C ASP A 543 12.59 -36.15 -3.37
N PHE A 544 13.56 -35.43 -3.93
CA PHE A 544 14.01 -35.64 -5.31
C PHE A 544 14.73 -36.98 -5.51
N SER A 545 15.54 -37.43 -4.54
CA SER A 545 16.20 -38.74 -4.59
C SER A 545 15.21 -39.91 -4.54
N GLN A 546 14.09 -39.77 -3.81
CA GLN A 546 13.07 -40.82 -3.69
C GLN A 546 12.21 -40.97 -4.95
N ILE A 547 12.05 -39.91 -5.75
CA ILE A 547 11.34 -39.97 -7.04
C ILE A 547 12.06 -40.93 -8.02
N GLU A 548 13.40 -41.01 -7.96
CA GLU A 548 14.21 -41.97 -8.75
C GLU A 548 13.89 -43.42 -8.33
N GLU A 549 13.89 -43.71 -7.02
CA GLU A 549 13.64 -45.06 -6.48
C GLU A 549 12.25 -45.60 -6.84
N GLY A 550 11.25 -44.71 -6.97
CA GLY A 550 9.90 -45.07 -7.41
C GLY A 550 9.77 -45.26 -8.93
N ALA A 551 10.53 -44.51 -9.73
CA ALA A 551 10.51 -44.59 -11.20
C ALA A 551 11.26 -45.81 -11.76
N ASP A 552 12.26 -46.32 -11.04
CA ASP A 552 13.00 -47.55 -11.39
C ASP A 552 12.13 -48.82 -11.30
N MET A 553 10.96 -48.76 -10.66
CA MET A 553 10.04 -49.90 -10.58
C MET A 553 9.19 -50.09 -11.87
N GLN A 554 9.32 -49.22 -12.89
CA GLN A 554 8.34 -49.20 -13.99
C GLN A 554 8.84 -48.94 -15.43
N CYS A 555 10.14 -48.96 -15.76
CA CYS A 555 10.56 -48.84 -17.16
C CYS A 555 11.61 -49.84 -17.63
N ASP A 556 11.22 -50.62 -18.64
CA ASP A 556 12.07 -51.47 -19.46
C ASP A 556 12.75 -50.63 -20.57
N SER A 557 13.96 -51.05 -20.93
CA SER A 557 14.96 -50.40 -21.79
C SER A 557 14.44 -49.76 -23.10
N THR A 558 14.95 -48.62 -23.58
CA THR A 558 16.16 -48.52 -24.43
C THR A 558 16.41 -47.05 -24.83
N ASN A 559 17.34 -46.34 -24.21
CA ASN A 559 17.96 -45.14 -24.82
C ASN A 559 19.25 -44.74 -24.09
N SER A 560 20.04 -43.87 -24.71
CA SER A 560 21.38 -43.42 -24.30
C SER A 560 21.52 -42.84 -22.88
N GLU A 561 20.42 -42.62 -22.15
CA GLU A 561 20.39 -42.35 -20.70
C GLU A 561 20.86 -43.54 -19.84
N ALA A 562 20.93 -44.75 -20.41
CA ALA A 562 21.30 -45.98 -19.69
C ALA A 562 22.75 -45.99 -19.16
N GLN A 563 23.62 -45.11 -19.66
CA GLN A 563 25.01 -45.02 -19.18
C GLN A 563 25.11 -44.31 -17.82
N TYR A 564 24.13 -43.48 -17.46
CA TYR A 564 24.05 -42.81 -16.16
C TYR A 564 23.49 -43.74 -15.06
N ARG A 565 22.57 -44.66 -15.42
CA ARG A 565 21.90 -45.60 -14.50
C ARG A 565 22.82 -46.67 -13.87
N ARG A 566 24.02 -46.91 -14.42
CA ARG A 566 24.90 -48.01 -13.97
C ARG A 566 25.96 -47.63 -12.95
N LYS A 567 26.20 -46.34 -12.67
CA LYS A 567 27.20 -45.91 -11.69
C LYS A 567 26.65 -45.76 -10.26
N SER A 568 25.34 -45.97 -10.06
CA SER A 568 24.62 -45.75 -8.79
C SER A 568 24.40 -47.03 -7.94
N LEU A 569 25.06 -48.14 -8.25
CA LEU A 569 24.63 -49.49 -7.83
C LEU A 569 25.25 -50.05 -6.53
N ASP A 570 25.83 -49.20 -5.68
CA ASP A 570 26.09 -49.52 -4.27
C ASP A 570 25.48 -48.40 -3.42
N ARG A 571 24.26 -48.58 -2.89
CA ARG A 571 23.59 -47.56 -2.05
C ARG A 571 23.10 -48.14 -0.73
N ARG A 572 23.39 -47.41 0.37
CA ARG A 572 22.72 -47.56 1.66
C ARG A 572 21.43 -46.72 1.66
N PRO A 573 20.31 -47.21 2.22
CA PRO A 573 19.09 -46.41 2.35
C PRO A 573 19.30 -45.28 3.37
N GLY A 574 19.02 -44.02 2.99
CA GLY A 574 18.87 -42.89 3.93
C GLY A 574 19.57 -41.56 3.61
N GLY A 575 20.29 -41.42 2.49
CA GLY A 575 21.02 -40.20 2.11
C GLY A 575 20.69 -39.68 0.71
N MET A 576 21.03 -38.42 0.42
CA MET A 576 20.78 -37.78 -0.88
C MET A 576 21.78 -38.26 -1.94
N ASN A 577 21.28 -38.80 -3.05
CA ASN A 577 22.12 -39.29 -4.14
C ASN A 577 22.45 -38.20 -5.19
N LEU A 578 23.34 -38.51 -6.16
CA LEU A 578 23.72 -37.59 -7.24
C LEU A 578 22.51 -37.08 -8.04
N TYR A 579 21.51 -37.93 -8.29
CA TYR A 579 20.29 -37.56 -9.01
C TYR A 579 19.50 -36.49 -8.26
N GLY A 580 19.26 -36.70 -6.97
CA GLY A 580 18.59 -35.74 -6.10
C GLY A 580 19.37 -34.43 -5.97
N PHE A 581 20.69 -34.49 -5.91
CA PHE A 581 21.54 -33.28 -5.94
C PHE A 581 21.37 -32.49 -7.25
N VAL A 582 21.45 -33.16 -8.41
CA VAL A 582 21.27 -32.50 -9.72
C VAL A 582 19.86 -31.91 -9.85
N HIS A 583 18.82 -32.68 -9.52
CA HIS A 583 17.43 -32.22 -9.59
C HIS A 583 17.12 -31.11 -8.59
N LEU A 584 17.75 -31.10 -7.42
CA LEU A 584 17.68 -29.97 -6.49
C LEU A 584 18.21 -28.70 -7.16
N ILE A 585 19.41 -28.75 -7.75
CA ILE A 585 20.01 -27.59 -8.44
C ILE A 585 19.13 -27.13 -9.61
N LEU A 586 18.63 -28.04 -10.44
CA LEU A 586 17.74 -27.72 -11.56
C LEU A 586 16.40 -27.13 -11.09
N SER A 587 15.84 -27.62 -9.99
CA SER A 587 14.61 -27.06 -9.41
C SER A 587 14.83 -25.65 -8.86
N LEU A 588 15.98 -25.41 -8.23
CA LEU A 588 16.38 -24.07 -7.78
C LEU A 588 16.60 -23.13 -8.98
N GLU A 589 17.23 -23.62 -10.06
CA GLU A 589 17.41 -22.90 -11.32
C GLU A 589 16.06 -22.48 -11.91
N GLU A 590 15.13 -23.41 -12.03
CA GLU A 590 13.76 -23.16 -12.51
C GLU A 590 13.04 -22.13 -11.63
N ALA A 591 13.13 -22.25 -10.30
CA ALA A 591 12.53 -21.30 -9.37
C ALA A 591 13.12 -19.88 -9.49
N SER A 592 14.42 -19.77 -9.77
CA SER A 592 15.10 -18.49 -10.02
C SER A 592 14.70 -17.87 -11.36
N GLY A 593 14.33 -18.70 -12.35
CA GLY A 593 14.03 -18.26 -13.72
C GLY A 593 15.27 -17.86 -14.51
N VAL A 594 16.47 -18.11 -14.00
CA VAL A 594 17.74 -17.91 -14.70
C VAL A 594 18.22 -19.25 -15.20
N LYS A 595 18.33 -19.44 -16.52
CA LYS A 595 18.99 -20.63 -17.09
C LYS A 595 20.49 -20.48 -16.96
N MET A 596 21.11 -21.40 -16.22
CA MET A 596 22.54 -21.41 -15.89
C MET A 596 23.30 -22.48 -16.69
N ASN A 597 22.60 -23.37 -17.41
CA ASN A 597 23.16 -24.42 -18.26
C ASN A 597 24.28 -25.19 -17.55
N PHE A 598 24.01 -25.70 -16.34
CA PHE A 598 24.99 -26.50 -15.62
C PHE A 598 25.35 -27.75 -16.41
N ASP A 599 26.65 -27.97 -16.62
CA ASP A 599 27.13 -29.24 -17.16
C ASP A 599 27.00 -30.33 -16.07
N THR A 600 26.45 -31.47 -16.45
CA THR A 600 26.38 -32.68 -15.63
C THR A 600 27.75 -33.12 -15.12
N GLU A 601 28.82 -32.95 -15.91
CA GLU A 601 30.19 -33.24 -15.46
C GLU A 601 30.63 -32.32 -14.32
N PHE A 602 30.26 -31.04 -14.38
CA PHE A 602 30.55 -30.07 -13.33
C PHE A 602 29.82 -30.40 -12.02
N LEU A 603 28.53 -30.72 -12.09
CA LEU A 603 27.75 -31.08 -10.89
C LEU A 603 28.18 -32.43 -10.30
N SER A 604 28.57 -33.39 -11.14
CA SER A 604 29.11 -34.69 -10.71
C SER A 604 30.48 -34.56 -10.04
N ALA A 605 31.35 -33.70 -10.57
CA ALA A 605 32.63 -33.38 -9.96
C ALA A 605 32.47 -32.72 -8.58
N ILE A 606 31.49 -31.82 -8.45
CA ILE A 606 31.11 -31.25 -7.15
C ILE A 606 30.62 -32.35 -6.21
N PHE A 607 29.63 -33.15 -6.61
CA PHE A 607 29.08 -34.21 -5.76
C PHE A 607 30.16 -35.17 -5.24
N SER A 608 31.10 -35.57 -6.12
CA SER A 608 32.20 -36.47 -5.77
C SER A 608 33.19 -35.86 -4.76
N GLN A 609 33.33 -34.53 -4.72
CA GLN A 609 34.14 -33.85 -3.70
C GLN A 609 33.44 -33.74 -2.35
N LEU A 610 32.10 -33.81 -2.36
CA LEU A 610 31.26 -33.68 -1.17
C LEU A 610 31.01 -35.01 -0.47
N ASP A 611 30.99 -36.10 -1.24
CA ASP A 611 30.85 -37.49 -0.78
C ASP A 611 32.19 -37.99 -0.19
N ALA A 612 32.55 -37.43 0.98
CA ALA A 612 33.85 -37.63 1.60
C ALA A 612 34.14 -39.09 1.98
N ASP A 613 33.09 -39.87 2.26
CA ASP A 613 33.18 -41.29 2.59
C ASP A 613 32.99 -42.21 1.37
N ASN A 614 32.79 -41.65 0.17
CA ASN A 614 32.46 -42.35 -1.08
C ASN A 614 31.28 -43.33 -0.90
N SER A 615 30.30 -42.98 -0.07
CA SER A 615 29.12 -43.82 0.17
C SER A 615 28.11 -43.76 -0.98
N GLY A 616 28.29 -42.84 -1.94
CA GLY A 616 27.37 -42.60 -3.04
C GLY A 616 26.13 -41.79 -2.64
N THR A 617 26.05 -41.34 -1.38
CA THR A 617 24.93 -40.59 -0.82
C THR A 617 25.41 -39.56 0.22
N LEU A 618 24.95 -38.31 0.12
CA LEU A 618 25.24 -37.28 1.12
C LEU A 618 24.26 -37.37 2.29
N ASN A 619 24.77 -37.56 3.50
CA ASN A 619 24.00 -37.41 4.73
C ASN A 619 23.78 -35.92 5.09
N ILE A 620 22.97 -35.60 6.10
CA ILE A 620 22.66 -34.20 6.44
C ILE A 620 23.91 -33.38 6.84
N VAL A 621 24.91 -34.02 7.46
CA VAL A 621 26.15 -33.36 7.88
C VAL A 621 27.04 -33.07 6.67
N GLU A 622 27.15 -34.04 5.75
CA GLU A 622 27.88 -33.88 4.48
C GLU A 622 27.19 -32.87 3.57
N PHE A 623 25.86 -32.87 3.52
CA PHE A 623 25.08 -31.88 2.80
C PHE A 623 25.27 -30.48 3.39
N GLU A 624 25.25 -30.34 4.71
CA GLU A 624 25.53 -29.05 5.36
C GLU A 624 26.96 -28.57 5.08
N ALA A 625 27.96 -29.45 5.23
CA ALA A 625 29.35 -29.15 4.91
C ALA A 625 29.51 -28.77 3.43
N ALA A 626 28.83 -29.49 2.54
CA ALA A 626 28.83 -29.24 1.11
C ALA A 626 28.31 -27.86 0.75
N ILE A 627 27.18 -27.49 1.34
CA ILE A 627 26.60 -26.18 1.16
C ILE A 627 27.51 -25.08 1.71
N GLN A 628 28.24 -25.31 2.81
CA GLN A 628 29.22 -24.36 3.32
C GLN A 628 30.46 -24.24 2.43
N ILE A 629 30.97 -25.35 1.88
CA ILE A 629 32.08 -25.36 0.93
C ILE A 629 31.67 -24.62 -0.34
N LEU A 630 30.50 -24.93 -0.92
CA LEU A 630 29.99 -24.28 -2.12
C LEU A 630 29.67 -22.79 -1.91
N LYS A 631 29.37 -22.36 -0.68
CA LYS A 631 29.33 -20.94 -0.30
C LYS A 631 30.70 -20.28 -0.27
N GLY A 632 31.75 -21.05 0.01
CA GLY A 632 33.12 -20.59 0.24
C GLY A 632 34.11 -20.81 -0.91
N VAL A 633 33.73 -21.47 -2.01
CA VAL A 633 34.62 -21.66 -3.17
C VAL A 633 35.06 -20.29 -3.71
N THR A 634 36.35 -20.03 -3.47
CA THR A 634 37.13 -18.80 -3.65
C THR A 634 37.34 -18.46 -5.13
N GLN A 635 37.16 -17.21 -5.55
CA GLN A 635 38.12 -16.11 -5.43
C GLN A 635 39.49 -16.26 -6.15
N ASP A 636 39.76 -17.35 -6.88
CA ASP A 636 41.00 -17.48 -7.67
C ASP A 636 40.75 -17.91 -9.13
N VAL A 637 40.18 -17.01 -9.94
CA VAL A 637 40.41 -16.98 -11.38
C VAL A 637 40.43 -15.52 -11.85
N GLU A 638 41.50 -14.79 -11.53
CA GLU A 638 41.86 -13.61 -12.32
C GLU A 638 42.55 -14.07 -13.61
N LYS A 639 41.95 -13.74 -14.77
CA LYS A 639 42.67 -13.14 -15.91
C LYS A 639 41.73 -12.59 -17.00
N PRO A 640 42.21 -11.61 -17.79
CA PRO A 640 41.40 -10.57 -18.39
C PRO A 640 40.90 -10.96 -19.77
N ILE A 641 39.70 -10.48 -20.12
CA ILE A 641 39.31 -10.31 -21.52
C ILE A 641 38.93 -8.85 -21.71
N GLY A 642 39.87 -8.14 -22.33
CA GLY A 642 39.61 -6.85 -22.95
C GLY A 642 38.80 -7.01 -24.24
N GLN A 643 38.37 -5.85 -24.74
CA GLN A 643 37.76 -5.64 -26.07
C GLN A 643 36.30 -6.10 -26.20
N GLY A 644 35.43 -5.48 -25.41
CA GLY A 644 33.99 -5.41 -25.66
C GLY A 644 33.38 -4.02 -25.38
N LEU A 645 34.21 -3.00 -25.14
CA LEU A 645 33.75 -1.68 -24.68
C LEU A 645 33.77 -0.59 -25.78
N GLU A 646 34.45 -0.83 -26.91
CA GLU A 646 34.58 0.18 -27.98
C GLU A 646 33.34 0.30 -28.89
N ASN A 647 32.40 -0.65 -28.82
CA ASN A 647 31.17 -0.59 -29.61
C ASN A 647 29.99 0.05 -28.87
N PHE A 648 30.10 0.29 -27.56
CA PHE A 648 29.09 1.01 -26.78
C PHE A 648 29.37 2.52 -26.69
N GLN A 649 30.64 2.93 -26.83
CA GLN A 649 31.07 4.34 -26.85
C GLN A 649 30.75 5.08 -28.17
N LYS A 650 30.38 4.35 -29.24
CA LYS A 650 29.98 4.95 -30.52
C LYS A 650 28.51 5.37 -30.61
N ALA A 651 27.72 5.19 -29.56
CA ALA A 651 26.33 5.64 -29.48
C ALA A 651 26.11 6.88 -28.58
N THR A 652 27.17 7.47 -28.02
CA THR A 652 27.10 8.69 -27.20
C THR A 652 27.91 9.80 -27.85
N ASN A 653 27.35 10.42 -28.88
CA ASN A 653 27.83 11.70 -29.42
C ASN A 653 26.64 12.55 -29.88
N VAL A 654 25.76 12.91 -28.95
CA VAL A 654 24.97 14.14 -29.03
C VAL A 654 24.75 14.62 -27.59
N VAL A 655 25.62 15.50 -27.10
CA VAL A 655 25.35 16.28 -25.88
C VAL A 655 25.45 17.75 -26.25
N SER A 656 24.31 18.37 -26.49
CA SER A 656 24.11 19.80 -26.27
C SER A 656 22.63 20.13 -26.35
N GLN A 657 21.93 20.08 -25.19
CA GLN A 657 20.80 20.96 -24.85
C GLN A 657 20.21 20.77 -23.44
N GLY A 658 20.53 19.69 -22.71
CA GLY A 658 19.99 19.44 -21.34
C GLY A 658 20.53 20.32 -20.20
N ALA A 659 21.60 21.10 -20.43
CA ALA A 659 22.21 21.92 -19.37
C ALA A 659 21.31 23.09 -18.92
N ARG A 660 20.36 23.54 -19.74
CA ARG A 660 19.61 24.77 -19.48
C ARG A 660 18.54 24.60 -18.38
N VAL A 661 17.81 23.48 -18.35
CA VAL A 661 16.73 23.24 -17.37
C VAL A 661 17.30 22.88 -15.99
N VAL A 662 18.33 22.04 -15.92
CA VAL A 662 19.02 21.70 -14.65
C VAL A 662 19.68 22.93 -14.04
N ASP A 663 20.28 23.79 -14.86
CA ASP A 663 20.94 25.01 -14.40
C ASP A 663 19.93 26.09 -13.96
N LEU A 664 18.73 26.14 -14.57
CA LEU A 664 17.60 26.97 -14.13
C LEU A 664 17.00 26.47 -12.80
N LEU A 665 16.77 25.16 -12.65
CA LEU A 665 16.30 24.55 -11.39
C LEU A 665 17.33 24.69 -10.26
N LYS A 666 18.63 24.62 -10.56
CA LYS A 666 19.72 24.90 -9.61
C LYS A 666 19.82 26.40 -9.28
N LYS A 667 19.54 27.30 -10.23
CA LYS A 667 19.53 28.78 -10.05
C LYS A 667 18.40 29.28 -9.15
N ARG A 668 17.37 28.49 -8.84
CA ARG A 668 16.46 28.80 -7.72
C ARG A 668 17.18 28.91 -6.37
N THR A 669 18.36 28.28 -6.24
CA THR A 669 19.24 28.41 -5.06
C THR A 669 20.02 29.73 -5.04
N ILE A 670 20.11 30.45 -6.17
CA ILE A 670 20.88 31.70 -6.31
C ILE A 670 20.11 32.67 -7.21
N LYS A 671 19.26 33.49 -6.58
CA LYS A 671 18.50 34.64 -7.10
C LYS A 671 18.50 34.89 -8.63
N SER A 672 17.27 35.01 -9.15
CA SER A 672 16.85 35.85 -10.26
C SER A 672 17.19 35.37 -11.68
N THR A 673 16.26 34.64 -12.30
CA THR A 673 15.85 34.86 -13.70
C THR A 673 14.35 34.52 -13.88
N LYS A 674 13.75 35.14 -14.89
CA LYS A 674 12.31 35.34 -15.17
C LYS A 674 11.37 34.18 -14.74
N GLU A 675 10.52 34.49 -13.75
CA GLU A 675 9.60 33.58 -13.06
C GLU A 675 8.46 32.97 -13.90
N GLU A 676 8.21 33.45 -15.12
CA GLU A 676 6.97 33.13 -15.84
C GLU A 676 7.03 31.86 -16.71
N ASP A 677 8.19 31.50 -17.28
CA ASP A 677 8.31 30.29 -18.13
C ASP A 677 8.58 29.01 -17.29
N GLU A 678 9.31 29.11 -16.18
CA GLU A 678 9.67 27.96 -15.32
C GLU A 678 8.49 27.39 -14.52
N GLN A 679 7.50 28.23 -14.18
CA GLN A 679 6.30 27.79 -13.44
C GLN A 679 5.26 27.08 -14.31
N VAL A 680 5.42 27.05 -15.63
CA VAL A 680 4.44 26.43 -16.53
C VAL A 680 4.59 24.91 -16.53
N TYR A 681 5.82 24.39 -16.65
CA TYR A 681 6.07 22.95 -16.82
C TYR A 681 5.86 22.13 -15.54
N LEU A 682 6.25 22.65 -14.37
CA LEU A 682 6.14 21.91 -13.10
C LEU A 682 4.69 21.69 -12.64
N LYS A 683 3.71 22.39 -13.24
CA LYS A 683 2.28 22.19 -12.94
C LYS A 683 1.75 20.84 -13.44
N ASP A 684 2.40 20.27 -14.43
CA ASP A 684 2.04 18.98 -15.02
C ASP A 684 2.64 17.79 -14.26
N TRP A 685 3.38 18.06 -13.19
CA TRP A 685 4.05 17.05 -12.37
C TRP A 685 3.33 16.80 -11.06
N GLY A 686 3.27 15.52 -10.65
CA GLY A 686 2.84 15.09 -9.33
C GLY A 686 3.83 14.13 -8.68
N PHE A 687 4.09 14.30 -7.39
CA PHE A 687 4.92 13.40 -6.60
C PHE A 687 4.09 12.46 -5.74
N MET A 688 4.53 11.22 -5.64
CA MET A 688 3.94 10.21 -4.78
C MET A 688 5.01 9.51 -3.97
N TYR A 689 4.68 9.13 -2.73
CA TYR A 689 5.58 8.33 -1.90
C TYR A 689 4.86 7.28 -1.08
N CYS A 690 5.39 6.05 -1.11
CA CYS A 690 4.98 5.02 -0.17
C CYS A 690 6.18 4.34 0.51
N GLY A 691 6.10 4.28 1.84
CA GLY A 691 7.02 3.57 2.72
C GLY A 691 7.36 4.32 4.00
N GLY A 692 8.25 3.74 4.82
CA GLY A 692 8.49 4.17 6.20
C GLY A 692 9.74 5.04 6.43
N ALA A 693 10.42 5.52 5.39
CA ALA A 693 11.70 6.21 5.55
C ALA A 693 11.49 7.71 5.85
N ALA A 694 11.55 8.09 7.13
CA ALA A 694 11.44 9.49 7.55
C ALA A 694 12.37 10.48 6.81
N PRO A 695 13.65 10.14 6.49
CA PRO A 695 14.49 11.03 5.69
C PRO A 695 13.95 11.30 4.27
N VAL A 696 13.30 10.31 3.65
CA VAL A 696 12.69 10.45 2.32
C VAL A 696 11.49 11.40 2.39
N VAL A 697 10.61 11.20 3.37
CA VAL A 697 9.46 12.10 3.62
C VAL A 697 9.92 13.54 3.81
N LYS A 698 11.00 13.76 4.57
CA LYS A 698 11.55 15.09 4.79
C LYS A 698 11.99 15.75 3.48
N ILE A 699 12.79 15.06 2.66
CA ILE A 699 13.28 15.58 1.38
C ILE A 699 12.11 15.90 0.44
N LEU A 700 11.13 15.00 0.35
CA LEU A 700 9.98 15.20 -0.53
C LEU A 700 9.11 16.39 -0.12
N LYS A 701 8.90 16.60 1.20
CA LYS A 701 8.19 17.78 1.71
C LYS A 701 8.94 19.08 1.45
N GLU A 702 10.28 19.06 1.57
CA GLU A 702 11.11 20.21 1.20
C GLU A 702 10.96 20.53 -0.30
N MET A 703 10.97 19.49 -1.15
CA MET A 703 10.76 19.64 -2.59
C MET A 703 9.34 20.08 -2.97
N GLU A 704 8.30 19.62 -2.27
CA GLU A 704 6.91 20.08 -2.46
C GLU A 704 6.82 21.59 -2.25
N VAL A 705 7.37 22.11 -1.15
CA VAL A 705 7.37 23.54 -0.83
C VAL A 705 8.20 24.33 -1.82
N GLU A 706 9.38 23.82 -2.19
CA GLU A 706 10.30 24.51 -3.08
C GLU A 706 9.79 24.55 -4.52
N LEU A 707 9.38 23.41 -5.07
CA LEU A 707 9.00 23.25 -6.48
C LEU A 707 7.53 23.60 -6.74
N GLY A 708 6.68 23.59 -5.71
CA GLY A 708 5.23 23.77 -5.88
C GLY A 708 4.54 22.58 -6.54
N ILE A 709 5.19 21.41 -6.54
CA ILE A 709 4.65 20.15 -7.06
C ILE A 709 3.86 19.45 -5.96
N SER A 710 2.65 18.97 -6.28
CA SER A 710 1.81 18.30 -5.30
C SER A 710 2.42 16.96 -4.85
N LEU A 711 2.43 16.70 -3.54
CA LEU A 711 2.95 15.45 -2.97
C LEU A 711 1.81 14.65 -2.32
N LYS A 712 1.70 13.36 -2.68
CA LYS A 712 0.79 12.40 -2.05
C LYS A 712 1.59 11.32 -1.34
N ILE A 713 1.42 11.21 -0.02
CA ILE A 713 2.09 10.19 0.79
C ILE A 713 1.06 9.13 1.20
N GLU A 714 1.38 7.87 0.94
CA GLU A 714 0.63 6.72 1.44
C GLU A 714 1.49 5.93 2.42
N SER A 715 0.97 5.77 3.64
CA SER A 715 1.59 5.00 4.71
C SER A 715 0.55 4.11 5.37
N PHE A 716 0.77 2.81 5.31
CA PHE A 716 0.07 1.87 6.18
C PHE A 716 0.87 1.81 7.47
N ASP A 717 0.57 2.70 8.42
CA ASP A 717 1.17 2.74 9.76
C ASP A 717 0.32 1.91 10.74
N TRP A 718 0.21 0.60 10.48
CA TRP A 718 -0.32 -0.43 11.40
C TRP A 718 0.52 -0.51 12.68
#